data_AF-K9D1F3-F1
#
_entry.id   AF-K9D1F3-F1
#
_cell.length_a   1.000
_cell.length_b   1.000
_cell.length_c   1.000
_cell.angle_alpha   90.00
_cell.angle_beta   90.00
_cell.angle_gamma   90.00
#
_symmetry.space_group_name_H-M   'P 1'
#
loop_
_entity.id
_entity.type
_entity.pdbx_description
1 polymer ?
#
loop_
_entity_poly.entity_id
_entity_poly.type
_entity_poly.pdbx_seq_one_letter_code
_entity_poly.pdbx_strand_id
1 'polypeptide(L)'
;GGTTLNQGGLTIKNGPSINVGGINMGGTKITNVANATEEGDVVTYNQLQEVKNIATEGSKLADSALQTVSVKGNDGQVITISKGQASLGIVGATDGMVESKVNSNDLVVDLTAATKEKINNAAGKDLGNLDDKGKEVIKEVSQHAVDVVGGSNITVDTEKVDDVKTFTVNLNKDLNLGGEGSITLGDTVIKSGDVNIGGTTINQGGVTLVPTGEFKVGDTVINGGSINVAGTTITEGGIMVNPQGNIVLGDTTISNGGFTIKNGPTINVGGINMGGTKITNVANGTQKGDVVTYNQLQEVKNIATEGSELANSALPTISINDGNGGVITVNKGQAGFGVTGKSGGMVESKVDGQNLVVDLTAATKEKINNAADKDLSNLSNKGKEVIKETSQNAVNVTGGNNITVNPSDVNGVKTFDVNLNNQIDLGATGSVKAGNTTVDNNGVSVGSSTLTGDGLAVGNTKVSDSGLAVGDTKVSGSGLTVGDVAVNGSGLSITGGPSVTKDGIDAGNKVIYNIADGVKAGDAVNKGQLDKVDTKVNDLSGRVDGLDKGRKDLGTKVDGLGQDVKDLGTKVGNLDTKVGNLDTKVGNLDTKVDKLDKTVKGFDGRITEVEKTAGSALQGITVGTDTNSHDEGVKLTKKQNRLDIVGATDQKGDKSIVTSVSGNKVNIDLADGVKDKINNAATKNMDNLSDTGKANVRGLVSAVGDNAVVVDTDVNDAGVKTFTVGLTEDAQKMLTRHVGWRPKIMLRQVKMNHLR
;
A
#
# COMPACT_ATOMS: atom_id res chain seq x y z
N GLY A 1 29.40 -76.43 23.01
CA GLY A 1 30.22 -75.20 23.14
C GLY A 1 29.61 -74.31 24.19
N GLY A 2 30.39 -73.78 25.12
CA GLY A 2 30.10 -72.60 25.96
C GLY A 2 28.88 -72.56 26.92
N THR A 3 27.84 -73.38 26.77
CA THR A 3 26.56 -73.19 27.48
C THR A 3 26.40 -74.10 28.70
N THR A 4 25.85 -73.56 29.80
CA THR A 4 25.51 -74.27 31.03
C THR A 4 24.07 -73.94 31.44
N LEU A 5 23.24 -74.95 31.70
CA LEU A 5 21.87 -74.79 32.24
C LEU A 5 21.75 -75.62 33.53
N ASN A 6 21.46 -74.97 34.65
CA ASN A 6 21.28 -75.61 35.95
C ASN A 6 20.18 -74.89 36.78
N GLN A 7 19.99 -75.29 38.05
CA GLN A 7 18.98 -74.67 38.92
C GLN A 7 19.17 -73.16 39.17
N GLY A 8 20.37 -72.63 38.91
CA GLY A 8 20.65 -71.19 38.97
C GLY A 8 20.30 -70.43 37.69
N GLY A 9 20.01 -71.09 36.56
CA GLY A 9 19.64 -70.46 35.30
C GLY A 9 20.48 -70.91 34.08
N LEU A 10 20.30 -70.23 32.95
CA LEU A 10 21.02 -70.43 31.69
C LEU A 10 22.21 -69.47 31.60
N THR A 11 23.42 -69.97 31.38
CA THR A 11 24.62 -69.14 31.15
C THR A 11 25.34 -69.59 29.89
N ILE A 12 25.62 -68.64 28.98
CA ILE A 12 26.44 -68.87 27.78
C ILE A 12 27.79 -68.19 28.00
N LYS A 13 28.90 -68.95 27.96
CA LYS A 13 30.27 -68.43 28.14
C LYS A 13 30.55 -67.34 27.11
N ASN A 14 30.89 -66.13 27.57
CA ASN A 14 31.07 -64.90 26.77
C ASN A 14 29.80 -64.44 26.01
N GLY A 15 28.61 -64.81 26.48
CA GLY A 15 27.34 -64.43 25.87
C GLY A 15 26.24 -64.20 26.91
N PRO A 16 24.96 -64.20 26.50
CA PRO A 16 23.85 -63.94 27.41
C PRO A 16 23.72 -64.98 28.53
N SER A 17 23.33 -64.50 29.71
CA SER A 17 22.92 -65.34 30.84
C SER A 17 21.59 -64.86 31.42
N ILE A 18 20.73 -65.81 31.77
CA ILE A 18 19.44 -65.58 32.43
C ILE A 18 19.46 -66.38 33.73
N ASN A 19 19.43 -65.70 34.86
CA ASN A 19 19.42 -66.31 36.19
C ASN A 19 18.38 -65.65 37.10
N VAL A 20 18.27 -66.12 38.34
CA VAL A 20 17.30 -65.61 39.34
C VAL A 20 17.48 -64.12 39.69
N GLY A 21 18.62 -63.51 39.36
CA GLY A 21 18.88 -62.08 39.53
C GLY A 21 18.57 -61.22 38.29
N GLY A 22 18.10 -61.81 37.19
CA GLY A 22 17.71 -61.10 35.97
C GLY A 22 18.43 -61.56 34.70
N ILE A 23 18.36 -60.73 33.66
CA ILE A 23 18.95 -60.99 32.34
C ILE A 23 20.22 -60.15 32.18
N ASN A 24 21.36 -60.80 31.94
CA ASN A 24 22.62 -60.14 31.57
C ASN A 24 23.01 -60.57 30.16
N MET A 25 23.00 -59.64 29.21
CA MET A 25 23.29 -59.95 27.81
C MET A 25 24.78 -60.09 27.49
N GLY A 26 25.68 -59.93 28.46
CA GLY A 26 27.12 -60.09 28.25
C GLY A 26 27.69 -59.11 27.22
N GLY A 27 27.10 -57.91 27.09
CA GLY A 27 27.47 -56.90 26.11
C GLY A 27 26.95 -57.13 24.69
N THR A 28 26.13 -58.17 24.47
CA THR A 28 25.50 -58.44 23.17
C THR A 28 24.22 -57.62 22.99
N LYS A 29 23.91 -57.24 21.74
CA LYS A 29 22.70 -56.49 21.41
C LYS A 29 21.45 -57.37 21.53
N ILE A 30 20.38 -56.80 22.07
CA ILE A 30 19.04 -57.40 22.02
C ILE A 30 18.35 -56.86 20.75
N THR A 31 17.91 -57.75 19.87
CA THR A 31 17.19 -57.40 18.64
C THR A 31 15.72 -57.84 18.74
N ASN A 32 14.82 -57.16 18.03
CA ASN A 32 13.36 -57.40 18.04
C ASN A 32 12.65 -57.09 19.37
N VAL A 33 13.05 -56.01 20.04
CA VAL A 33 12.31 -55.47 21.21
C VAL A 33 11.36 -54.38 20.72
N ALA A 34 10.08 -54.44 21.11
CA ALA A 34 9.10 -53.41 20.81
C ALA A 34 9.39 -52.11 21.59
N ASN A 35 8.86 -50.98 21.13
CA ASN A 35 8.97 -49.74 21.87
C ASN A 35 8.22 -49.84 23.21
N ALA A 36 8.85 -49.35 24.28
CA ALA A 36 8.28 -49.30 25.61
C ALA A 36 7.02 -48.43 25.64
N THR A 37 5.94 -48.92 26.27
CA THR A 37 4.66 -48.18 26.39
C THR A 37 4.17 -48.07 27.83
N GLU A 38 4.73 -48.85 28.77
CA GLU A 38 4.40 -48.81 30.19
C GLU A 38 5.65 -48.63 31.07
N GLU A 39 5.45 -48.24 32.33
CA GLU A 39 6.54 -47.98 33.27
C GLU A 39 7.20 -49.30 33.72
N GLY A 40 8.51 -49.44 33.45
CA GLY A 40 9.29 -50.66 33.73
C GLY A 40 9.73 -51.45 32.48
N ASP A 41 9.24 -51.07 31.29
CA ASP A 41 9.66 -51.64 30.01
C ASP A 41 11.11 -51.27 29.64
N VAL A 42 11.75 -52.11 28.83
CA VAL A 42 13.07 -51.83 28.27
C VAL A 42 12.93 -50.90 27.06
N VAL A 43 13.37 -49.65 27.20
CA VAL A 43 13.31 -48.63 26.14
C VAL A 43 14.26 -48.93 24.97
N THR A 44 13.82 -48.66 23.74
CA THR A 44 14.67 -48.83 22.56
C THR A 44 15.58 -47.63 22.34
N TYR A 45 16.69 -47.82 21.62
CA TYR A 45 17.65 -46.74 21.33
C TYR A 45 17.02 -45.56 20.58
N ASN A 46 16.00 -45.81 19.75
CA ASN A 46 15.28 -44.75 19.03
C ASN A 46 14.48 -43.85 19.98
N GLN A 47 13.80 -44.43 20.99
CA GLN A 47 13.08 -43.65 22.01
C GLN A 47 14.04 -42.78 22.84
N LEU A 48 15.25 -43.28 23.12
CA LEU A 48 16.28 -42.50 23.81
C LEU A 48 16.84 -41.36 22.93
N GLN A 49 16.91 -41.54 21.62
CA GLN A 49 17.36 -40.50 20.70
C GLN A 49 16.35 -39.37 20.51
N GLU A 50 15.04 -39.62 20.57
CA GLU A 50 14.03 -38.56 20.59
C GLU A 50 14.18 -37.66 21.83
N VAL A 51 14.36 -38.27 23.01
CA VAL A 51 14.59 -37.52 24.25
C VAL A 51 15.86 -36.67 24.18
N LYS A 52 16.95 -37.21 23.61
CA LYS A 52 18.21 -36.47 23.42
C LYS A 52 18.06 -35.31 22.44
N ASN A 53 17.27 -35.48 21.38
CA ASN A 53 17.03 -34.42 20.40
C ASN A 53 16.20 -33.29 21.00
N ILE A 54 15.16 -33.61 21.78
CA ILE A 54 14.34 -32.60 22.49
C ILE A 54 15.18 -31.79 23.47
N ALA A 55 16.05 -32.46 24.25
CA ALA A 55 16.92 -31.77 25.20
C ALA A 55 17.99 -30.89 24.53
N THR A 56 18.47 -31.27 23.34
CA THR A 56 19.49 -30.52 22.58
C THR A 56 18.91 -29.33 21.81
N GLU A 57 17.66 -29.42 21.35
CA GLU A 57 16.93 -28.31 20.73
C GLU A 57 16.50 -27.25 21.76
N GLY A 58 16.03 -27.68 22.94
CA GLY A 58 15.57 -26.77 24.01
C GLY A 58 16.67 -25.85 24.56
N SER A 59 17.91 -26.33 24.66
CA SER A 59 19.04 -25.53 25.16
C SER A 59 19.58 -24.52 24.14
N LYS A 60 19.33 -24.69 22.84
CA LYS A 60 19.80 -23.78 21.78
C LYS A 60 18.87 -22.58 21.56
N LEU A 61 17.61 -22.67 21.98
CA LEU A 61 16.61 -21.62 21.81
C LEU A 61 16.66 -20.54 22.91
N ALA A 62 17.21 -20.85 24.09
CA ALA A 62 17.24 -19.90 25.22
C ALA A 62 18.34 -18.82 25.11
N ASP A 63 19.50 -19.14 24.52
CA ASP A 63 20.62 -18.19 24.35
C ASP A 63 20.60 -17.41 23.02
N SER A 64 19.66 -17.71 22.11
CA SER A 64 19.59 -17.11 20.76
C SER A 64 18.42 -16.13 20.56
N ALA A 65 17.60 -15.89 21.57
CA ALA A 65 16.39 -15.06 21.44
C ALA A 65 16.60 -13.53 21.40
N LEU A 66 17.86 -13.04 21.32
CA LEU A 66 18.17 -11.65 20.94
C LEU A 66 19.24 -11.55 19.83
N GLN A 67 18.96 -12.26 18.72
CA GLN A 67 19.22 -11.98 17.29
C GLN A 67 20.35 -10.98 16.92
N THR A 68 21.56 -11.50 16.68
CA THR A 68 22.49 -10.86 15.74
C THR A 68 21.99 -11.06 14.32
N VAL A 69 21.73 -9.96 13.59
CA VAL A 69 21.49 -10.00 12.14
C VAL A 69 22.79 -9.60 11.45
N SER A 70 23.30 -10.48 10.59
CA SER A 70 24.43 -10.17 9.71
C SER A 70 23.92 -10.09 8.28
N VAL A 71 24.10 -8.94 7.64
CA VAL A 71 23.74 -8.72 6.23
C VAL A 71 25.03 -8.57 5.44
N LYS A 72 25.14 -9.33 4.34
CA LYS A 72 26.30 -9.34 3.46
C LYS A 72 26.01 -8.45 2.25
N GLY A 73 26.84 -7.44 2.04
CA GLY A 73 26.78 -6.59 0.85
C GLY A 73 27.26 -7.33 -0.40
N ASN A 74 26.87 -6.85 -1.58
CA ASN A 74 27.23 -7.43 -2.89
C ASN A 74 28.75 -7.38 -3.19
N ASP A 75 29.49 -6.56 -2.45
CA ASP A 75 30.96 -6.45 -2.47
C ASP A 75 31.66 -7.44 -1.53
N GLY A 76 30.88 -8.26 -0.80
CA GLY A 76 31.38 -9.28 0.11
C GLY A 76 31.61 -8.81 1.55
N GLN A 77 31.40 -7.53 1.87
CA GLN A 77 31.56 -7.01 3.23
C GLN A 77 30.37 -7.42 4.12
N VAL A 78 30.64 -7.96 5.30
CA VAL A 78 29.63 -8.47 6.24
C VAL A 78 29.48 -7.46 7.38
N ILE A 79 28.28 -6.90 7.54
CA ILE A 79 27.94 -6.01 8.65
C ILE A 79 27.22 -6.83 9.71
N THR A 80 27.80 -6.95 10.90
CA THR A 80 27.25 -7.71 12.03
C THR A 80 26.75 -6.76 13.10
N ILE A 81 25.45 -6.79 13.39
CA ILE A 81 24.85 -5.96 14.45
C ILE A 81 24.70 -6.82 15.70
N SER A 82 25.26 -6.35 16.81
CA SER A 82 25.18 -7.00 18.12
C SER A 82 24.70 -6.01 19.18
N LYS A 83 24.31 -6.50 20.36
CA LYS A 83 23.83 -5.69 21.50
C LYS A 83 24.82 -4.60 21.95
N GLY A 84 26.08 -4.65 21.52
CA GLY A 84 27.12 -3.62 21.77
C GLY A 84 27.31 -2.58 20.65
N GLN A 85 26.64 -2.72 19.49
CA GLN A 85 26.75 -1.80 18.34
C GLN A 85 25.36 -1.43 17.80
N ALA A 86 24.56 -0.73 18.61
CA ALA A 86 23.15 -0.46 18.31
C ALA A 86 22.90 0.74 17.38
N SER A 87 23.93 1.44 16.90
CA SER A 87 23.79 2.61 16.05
C SER A 87 24.40 2.38 14.66
N LEU A 88 23.56 2.07 13.69
CA LEU A 88 23.88 2.16 12.27
C LEU A 88 23.68 3.61 11.82
N GLY A 89 24.76 4.27 11.40
CA GLY A 89 24.65 5.47 10.57
C GLY A 89 24.68 5.06 9.11
N ILE A 90 23.67 5.44 8.33
CA ILE A 90 23.76 5.37 6.87
C ILE A 90 24.70 6.49 6.43
N VAL A 91 25.94 6.15 6.07
CA VAL A 91 26.84 7.09 5.40
C VAL A 91 26.40 7.15 3.94
N GLY A 92 25.73 8.23 3.56
CA GLY A 92 25.46 8.51 2.15
C GLY A 92 26.79 8.53 1.38
N ALA A 93 26.81 7.94 0.19
CA ALA A 93 27.95 8.03 -0.72
C ALA A 93 28.36 9.50 -0.86
N THR A 94 29.65 9.79 -1.04
CA THR A 94 30.21 11.15 -1.10
C THR A 94 29.52 12.05 -2.16
N ASP A 95 28.75 11.47 -3.09
CA ASP A 95 27.91 12.13 -4.10
C ASP A 95 26.42 11.66 -4.13
N GLY A 96 25.86 11.24 -3.00
CA GLY A 96 24.48 10.72 -2.90
C GLY A 96 23.37 11.79 -2.95
N MET A 97 22.26 11.48 -3.65
CA MET A 97 21.12 12.40 -3.82
C MET A 97 20.23 12.58 -2.57
N VAL A 98 20.36 11.69 -1.59
CA VAL A 98 19.58 11.68 -0.35
C VAL A 98 20.51 11.61 0.85
N GLU A 99 20.18 12.35 1.89
CA GLU A 99 20.76 12.22 3.22
C GLU A 99 19.79 11.47 4.13
N SER A 100 20.33 10.69 5.05
CA SER A 100 19.50 9.96 6.01
C SER A 100 20.06 10.17 7.41
N LYS A 101 19.17 10.56 8.32
CA LYS A 101 19.51 10.85 9.72
C LYS A 101 18.50 10.14 10.61
N VAL A 102 19.01 9.39 11.58
CA VAL A 102 18.16 8.75 12.59
C VAL A 102 17.84 9.79 13.66
N ASN A 103 16.56 10.07 13.86
CA ASN A 103 16.08 10.95 14.93
C ASN A 103 15.24 10.14 15.90
N SER A 104 15.79 9.88 17.08
CA SER A 104 15.21 8.98 18.08
C SER A 104 14.92 7.57 17.51
N ASN A 105 13.66 7.24 17.24
CA ASN A 105 13.24 5.90 16.79
C ASN A 105 12.87 5.83 15.30
N ASP A 106 12.85 6.96 14.59
CA ASP A 106 12.47 7.03 13.18
C ASP A 106 13.67 7.34 12.27
N LEU A 107 13.74 6.65 11.14
CA LEU A 107 14.67 6.96 10.06
C LEU A 107 14.05 8.06 9.18
N VAL A 108 14.60 9.27 9.26
CA VAL A 108 14.21 10.37 8.37
C VAL A 108 15.16 10.36 7.17
N VAL A 109 14.60 10.07 5.99
CA VAL A 109 15.31 10.13 4.70
C VAL A 109 14.82 11.36 3.96
N ASP A 110 15.75 12.24 3.61
CA ASP A 110 15.46 13.49 2.90
C ASP A 110 16.47 13.71 1.77
N LEU A 111 16.17 14.56 0.81
CA LEU A 111 17.08 14.89 -0.29
C LEU A 111 18.21 15.79 0.24
N THR A 112 19.46 15.55 -0.18
CA THR A 112 20.59 16.44 0.19
C THR A 112 20.32 17.86 -0.26
N ALA A 113 20.84 18.88 0.43
CA ALA A 113 20.63 20.28 0.06
C ALA A 113 20.98 20.56 -1.42
N ALA A 114 22.08 19.99 -1.92
CA ALA A 114 22.47 20.07 -3.33
C ALA A 114 21.48 19.38 -4.30
N THR A 115 20.78 18.33 -3.86
CA THR A 115 19.77 17.63 -4.68
C THR A 115 18.42 18.34 -4.62
N LYS A 116 18.04 18.90 -3.47
CA LYS A 116 16.90 19.81 -3.36
C LYS A 116 17.11 21.07 -4.21
N GLU A 117 18.34 21.58 -4.28
CA GLU A 117 18.72 22.69 -5.14
C GLU A 117 18.71 22.31 -6.63
N LYS A 118 19.18 21.10 -7.01
CA LYS A 118 19.04 20.57 -8.38
C LYS A 118 17.58 20.32 -8.79
N ILE A 119 16.72 19.84 -7.89
CA ILE A 119 15.30 19.61 -8.15
C ILE A 119 14.54 20.95 -8.17
N ASN A 120 14.88 21.91 -7.31
CA ASN A 120 14.31 23.26 -7.36
C ASN A 120 14.79 24.04 -8.60
N ASN A 121 16.02 23.84 -9.09
CA ASN A 121 16.46 24.37 -10.39
C ASN A 121 15.81 23.65 -11.58
N ALA A 122 15.43 22.37 -11.44
CA ALA A 122 14.62 21.67 -12.45
C ALA A 122 13.15 22.15 -12.46
N ALA A 123 12.66 22.72 -11.35
CA ALA A 123 11.33 23.32 -11.24
C ALA A 123 11.32 24.86 -11.43
N GLY A 124 12.49 25.49 -11.52
CA GLY A 124 12.65 26.95 -11.58
C GLY A 124 13.82 27.40 -12.45
N LYS A 125 13.55 27.55 -13.75
CA LYS A 125 14.18 28.46 -14.74
C LYS A 125 15.72 28.64 -14.84
N ASP A 126 16.57 27.98 -14.05
CA ASP A 126 18.02 28.24 -14.09
C ASP A 126 18.86 27.07 -14.62
N LEU A 127 19.42 27.24 -15.82
CA LEU A 127 20.26 26.30 -16.58
C LEU A 127 21.70 26.23 -16.03
N GLY A 128 21.90 26.46 -14.73
CA GLY A 128 23.20 26.67 -14.10
C GLY A 128 24.16 25.48 -14.13
N ASN A 129 23.65 24.27 -14.42
CA ASN A 129 24.41 23.01 -14.41
C ASN A 129 24.93 22.57 -15.79
N LEU A 130 24.71 23.36 -16.84
CA LEU A 130 25.34 23.17 -18.14
C LEU A 130 26.57 24.09 -18.25
N ASP A 131 27.64 23.60 -18.89
CA ASP A 131 28.74 24.47 -19.31
C ASP A 131 28.23 25.49 -20.34
N ASP A 132 28.99 26.54 -20.66
CA ASP A 132 28.52 27.59 -21.58
C ASP A 132 28.04 27.00 -22.92
N LYS A 133 28.65 25.88 -23.34
CA LYS A 133 28.28 25.10 -24.51
C LYS A 133 26.94 24.36 -24.34
N GLY A 134 26.69 23.74 -23.20
CA GLY A 134 25.41 23.10 -22.90
C GLY A 134 24.28 24.12 -22.66
N LYS A 135 24.58 25.28 -22.07
CA LYS A 135 23.62 26.40 -21.96
C LYS A 135 23.25 26.92 -23.33
N GLU A 136 24.22 27.03 -24.24
CA GLU A 136 23.99 27.41 -25.63
C GLU A 136 23.26 26.33 -26.40
N VAL A 137 23.56 25.04 -26.18
CA VAL A 137 22.83 23.90 -26.79
C VAL A 137 21.40 23.77 -26.26
N ILE A 138 21.10 24.10 -25.00
CA ILE A 138 19.71 24.07 -24.49
C ILE A 138 18.96 25.37 -24.80
N LYS A 139 19.62 26.53 -24.85
CA LYS A 139 19.03 27.73 -25.48
C LYS A 139 18.83 27.52 -26.98
N GLU A 140 19.70 26.77 -27.64
CA GLU A 140 19.57 26.41 -29.04
C GLU A 140 18.41 25.43 -29.18
N VAL A 141 18.42 24.29 -28.49
CA VAL A 141 17.35 23.29 -28.59
C VAL A 141 15.99 23.83 -28.10
N SER A 142 15.92 24.64 -27.05
CA SER A 142 14.63 25.22 -26.60
C SER A 142 14.19 26.46 -27.39
N GLN A 143 15.06 27.13 -28.14
CA GLN A 143 14.68 28.22 -29.06
C GLN A 143 14.68 27.81 -30.54
N HIS A 144 15.25 26.65 -30.90
CA HIS A 144 15.47 26.14 -32.27
C HIS A 144 14.90 24.73 -32.50
N ALA A 145 14.39 23.99 -31.48
CA ALA A 145 13.76 22.68 -31.75
C ALA A 145 12.48 22.81 -32.59
N VAL A 146 11.85 23.98 -32.59
CA VAL A 146 10.83 24.33 -33.55
C VAL A 146 11.12 25.75 -34.00
N ASP A 147 11.74 25.88 -35.16
CA ASP A 147 11.77 27.14 -35.90
C ASP A 147 10.71 27.03 -37.00
N VAL A 148 9.64 27.81 -36.89
CA VAL A 148 8.59 27.84 -37.92
C VAL A 148 9.04 28.86 -38.94
N VAL A 149 9.78 28.40 -39.95
CA VAL A 149 10.21 29.25 -41.05
C VAL A 149 9.05 29.36 -42.04
N GLY A 150 8.49 30.57 -42.18
CA GLY A 150 7.50 30.85 -43.20
C GLY A 150 8.12 30.75 -44.60
N GLY A 151 7.50 29.99 -45.51
CA GLY A 151 7.85 30.02 -46.93
C GLY A 151 7.41 31.33 -47.60
N SER A 152 7.59 31.48 -48.91
CA SER A 152 7.31 32.73 -49.64
C SER A 152 5.91 33.35 -49.43
N ASN A 153 4.93 32.56 -48.97
CA ASN A 153 3.52 32.94 -48.80
C ASN A 153 3.04 32.95 -47.35
N ILE A 154 3.95 32.71 -46.40
CA ILE A 154 3.66 32.60 -44.97
C ILE A 154 4.63 33.51 -44.22
N THR A 155 4.12 34.40 -43.37
CA THR A 155 4.91 35.17 -42.41
C THR A 155 4.70 34.59 -41.04
N VAL A 156 5.77 34.40 -40.29
CA VAL A 156 5.71 33.91 -38.92
C VAL A 156 6.25 34.98 -37.99
N ASP A 157 5.35 35.63 -37.27
CA ASP A 157 5.71 36.58 -36.23
C ASP A 157 5.92 35.83 -34.92
N THR A 158 6.98 36.17 -34.21
CA THR A 158 7.36 35.49 -32.97
C THR A 158 7.26 36.47 -31.81
N GLU A 159 6.48 36.13 -30.79
CA GLU A 159 6.37 36.91 -29.57
C GLU A 159 6.60 36.01 -28.34
N LYS A 160 7.22 36.57 -27.31
CA LYS A 160 7.46 35.89 -26.04
C LYS A 160 6.54 36.47 -24.98
N VAL A 161 5.56 35.68 -24.56
CA VAL A 161 4.71 35.97 -23.40
C VAL A 161 4.93 34.85 -22.38
N ASP A 162 5.30 35.21 -21.15
CA ASP A 162 5.53 34.29 -20.04
C ASP A 162 6.48 33.12 -20.32
N ASP A 163 7.58 33.38 -21.04
CA ASP A 163 8.62 32.41 -21.42
C ASP A 163 8.17 31.27 -22.35
N VAL A 164 6.99 31.39 -22.98
CA VAL A 164 6.55 30.53 -24.08
C VAL A 164 6.79 31.26 -25.41
N LYS A 165 7.46 30.58 -26.36
CA LYS A 165 7.68 31.09 -27.72
C LYS A 165 6.39 30.85 -28.52
N THR A 166 5.58 31.89 -28.72
CA THR A 166 4.32 31.80 -29.48
C THR A 166 4.58 32.25 -30.91
N PHE A 167 4.19 31.41 -31.87
CA PHE A 167 4.28 31.70 -33.30
C PHE A 167 2.91 32.10 -33.82
N THR A 168 2.77 33.33 -34.30
CA THR A 168 1.61 33.74 -35.08
C THR A 168 1.92 33.48 -36.55
N VAL A 169 1.37 32.38 -37.08
CA VAL A 169 1.54 31.99 -38.49
C VAL A 169 0.45 32.64 -39.31
N ASN A 170 0.84 33.65 -40.09
CA ASN A 170 -0.06 34.42 -40.95
C ASN A 170 0.19 34.05 -42.41
N LEU A 171 -0.90 33.91 -43.18
CA LEU A 171 -0.81 33.89 -44.64
C LEU A 171 -0.44 35.31 -45.12
N ASN A 172 0.53 35.43 -46.01
CA ASN A 172 0.92 36.73 -46.57
C ASN A 172 -0.27 37.35 -47.29
N LYS A 173 -0.37 38.68 -47.22
CA LYS A 173 -1.39 39.43 -47.98
C LYS A 173 -1.26 39.17 -49.48
N ASP A 174 -0.03 38.98 -49.96
CA ASP A 174 0.29 38.62 -51.34
C ASP A 174 0.87 37.19 -51.38
N LEU A 175 0.31 36.33 -52.24
CA LEU A 175 0.75 34.94 -52.41
C LEU A 175 1.54 34.80 -53.73
N ASN A 176 2.84 34.55 -53.62
CA ASN A 176 3.74 34.14 -54.68
C ASN A 176 3.76 32.60 -54.86
N LEU A 177 3.09 32.10 -55.89
CA LEU A 177 2.95 30.66 -56.16
C LEU A 177 4.07 30.08 -57.04
N GLY A 178 5.03 30.89 -57.51
CA GLY A 178 6.04 30.46 -58.49
C GLY A 178 5.46 30.18 -59.88
N GLY A 179 6.26 29.59 -60.78
CA GLY A 179 5.90 29.41 -62.20
C GLY A 179 4.89 28.29 -62.51
N GLU A 180 4.64 27.38 -61.57
CA GLU A 180 3.72 26.24 -61.73
C GLU A 180 2.69 26.11 -60.60
N GLY A 181 2.71 26.98 -59.58
CA GLY A 181 1.78 26.90 -58.46
C GLY A 181 0.39 27.43 -58.84
N SER A 182 -0.66 26.72 -58.42
CA SER A 182 -2.05 27.13 -58.60
C SER A 182 -2.82 27.13 -57.27
N ILE A 183 -3.84 27.98 -57.16
CA ILE A 183 -4.82 27.94 -56.08
C ILE A 183 -6.16 27.57 -56.72
N THR A 184 -6.71 26.42 -56.35
CA THR A 184 -8.06 26.01 -56.75
C THR A 184 -9.05 26.52 -55.72
N LEU A 185 -9.75 27.61 -56.04
CA LEU A 185 -10.88 28.12 -55.27
C LEU A 185 -12.15 27.44 -55.82
N GLY A 186 -13.02 26.90 -54.95
CA GLY A 186 -14.30 26.30 -55.35
C GLY A 186 -15.30 27.37 -55.86
N ASP A 187 -16.52 27.42 -55.32
CA ASP A 187 -17.54 28.42 -55.69
C ASP A 187 -17.26 29.82 -55.07
N THR A 188 -16.07 30.38 -55.32
CA THR A 188 -15.66 31.67 -54.76
C THR A 188 -16.09 32.83 -55.66
N VAL A 189 -16.87 33.77 -55.11
CA VAL A 189 -17.20 35.04 -55.75
C VAL A 189 -16.23 36.11 -55.27
N ILE A 190 -15.32 36.58 -56.13
CA ILE A 190 -14.39 37.67 -55.83
C ILE A 190 -15.18 38.99 -55.81
N LYS A 191 -15.50 39.49 -54.62
CA LYS A 191 -16.14 40.81 -54.45
C LYS A 191 -15.11 41.82 -53.98
N SER A 192 -14.75 42.71 -54.91
CA SER A 192 -13.83 43.86 -54.79
C SER A 192 -12.33 43.52 -54.80
N GLY A 193 -11.65 43.93 -55.88
CA GLY A 193 -10.20 43.84 -56.07
C GLY A 193 -9.82 43.02 -57.32
N ASP A 194 -9.07 43.63 -58.24
CA ASP A 194 -8.58 43.00 -59.46
C ASP A 194 -7.64 41.82 -59.16
N VAL A 195 -7.73 40.74 -59.96
CA VAL A 195 -6.77 39.63 -59.95
C VAL A 195 -5.66 39.95 -60.95
N ASN A 196 -4.43 40.16 -60.47
CA ASN A 196 -3.24 40.26 -61.31
C ASN A 196 -2.65 38.87 -61.56
N ILE A 197 -2.91 38.32 -62.74
CA ILE A 197 -2.14 37.20 -63.31
C ILE A 197 -1.02 37.85 -64.12
N GLY A 198 0.22 37.37 -64.01
CA GLY A 198 1.37 37.95 -64.71
C GLY A 198 1.07 38.25 -66.19
N GLY A 199 0.84 39.53 -66.50
CA GLY A 199 0.54 40.05 -67.84
C GLY A 199 -0.94 40.34 -68.18
N THR A 200 -1.92 39.92 -67.37
CA THR A 200 -3.35 40.11 -67.72
C THR A 200 -4.20 40.41 -66.48
N THR A 201 -4.81 41.58 -66.46
CA THR A 201 -5.83 41.98 -65.48
C THR A 201 -7.22 41.63 -66.02
N ILE A 202 -8.01 40.89 -65.24
CA ILE A 202 -9.44 40.66 -65.52
C ILE A 202 -10.22 41.57 -64.57
N ASN A 203 -10.69 42.70 -65.08
CA ASN A 203 -11.64 43.55 -64.37
C ASN A 203 -13.06 43.35 -64.95
N GLN A 204 -14.06 43.88 -64.24
CA GLN A 204 -15.49 43.79 -64.56
C GLN A 204 -15.88 44.38 -65.94
N GLY A 205 -14.92 44.80 -66.77
CA GLY A 205 -15.11 45.30 -68.14
C GLY A 205 -14.49 44.44 -69.24
N GLY A 206 -13.91 43.27 -68.94
CA GLY A 206 -13.34 42.35 -69.93
C GLY A 206 -11.80 42.30 -69.95
N VAL A 207 -11.27 41.31 -70.68
CA VAL A 207 -9.84 40.95 -70.70
C VAL A 207 -9.04 41.90 -71.58
N THR A 208 -8.00 42.56 -71.04
CA THR A 208 -7.04 43.34 -71.84
C THR A 208 -5.72 42.56 -71.97
N LEU A 209 -5.35 42.15 -73.19
CA LEU A 209 -4.07 41.49 -73.50
C LEU A 209 -3.00 42.51 -73.91
N VAL A 210 -1.78 42.36 -73.38
CA VAL A 210 -0.55 42.97 -73.90
C VAL A 210 -0.07 42.28 -75.20
N PRO A 211 0.71 42.96 -76.06
CA PRO A 211 0.65 42.77 -77.52
C PRO A 211 1.30 41.51 -78.12
N THR A 212 1.68 40.49 -77.36
CA THR A 212 2.53 39.40 -77.88
C THR A 212 2.02 37.98 -77.62
N GLY A 213 0.81 37.80 -77.07
CA GLY A 213 0.20 36.47 -76.87
C GLY A 213 -0.90 36.18 -77.90
N GLU A 214 -0.76 35.10 -78.67
CA GLU A 214 -1.75 34.65 -79.66
C GLU A 214 -3.01 34.12 -78.94
N PHE A 215 -4.18 34.73 -79.18
CA PHE A 215 -5.48 34.27 -78.68
C PHE A 215 -6.17 33.43 -79.77
N LYS A 216 -6.10 32.10 -79.65
CA LYS A 216 -6.84 31.18 -80.54
C LYS A 216 -8.17 30.80 -79.89
N VAL A 217 -9.26 31.21 -80.53
CA VAL A 217 -10.63 30.79 -80.18
C VAL A 217 -11.16 29.94 -81.32
N GLY A 218 -11.15 28.62 -81.14
CA GLY A 218 -11.96 27.71 -81.96
C GLY A 218 -13.37 27.66 -81.38
N ASP A 219 -14.36 27.81 -82.26
CA ASP A 219 -15.81 27.71 -82.04
C ASP A 219 -16.35 28.39 -80.77
N THR A 220 -16.41 29.72 -80.78
CA THR A 220 -17.23 30.50 -79.84
C THR A 220 -18.19 31.40 -80.60
N VAL A 221 -19.48 31.22 -80.33
CA VAL A 221 -20.59 32.06 -80.80
C VAL A 221 -20.62 33.33 -79.95
N ILE A 222 -20.46 34.50 -80.57
CA ILE A 222 -20.59 35.80 -79.90
C ILE A 222 -22.03 36.30 -80.08
N ASN A 223 -22.78 36.33 -79.00
CA ASN A 223 -24.11 36.91 -78.95
C ASN A 223 -24.04 38.25 -78.20
N GLY A 224 -23.90 39.34 -78.95
CA GLY A 224 -23.99 40.72 -78.45
C GLY A 224 -22.68 41.53 -78.50
N GLY A 225 -22.59 42.40 -79.51
CA GLY A 225 -22.00 43.74 -79.38
C GLY A 225 -20.47 43.90 -79.37
N SER A 226 -19.86 43.82 -80.57
CA SER A 226 -18.62 44.49 -81.04
C SER A 226 -17.32 44.42 -80.19
N ILE A 227 -16.21 44.04 -80.85
CA ILE A 227 -14.84 44.20 -80.33
C ILE A 227 -14.14 45.38 -81.03
N ASN A 228 -13.36 46.15 -80.29
CA ASN A 228 -12.54 47.25 -80.80
C ASN A 228 -11.04 46.91 -80.66
N VAL A 229 -10.27 46.94 -81.76
CA VAL A 229 -8.81 46.71 -81.73
C VAL A 229 -8.10 47.77 -82.58
N ALA A 230 -7.13 48.46 -81.98
CA ALA A 230 -6.14 49.34 -82.63
C ALA A 230 -6.69 50.43 -83.57
N GLY A 231 -7.86 51.02 -83.27
CA GLY A 231 -8.37 52.20 -83.99
C GLY A 231 -8.89 51.92 -85.40
N THR A 232 -9.04 50.65 -85.78
CA THR A 232 -9.66 50.23 -87.04
C THR A 232 -10.75 49.20 -86.77
N THR A 233 -11.97 49.57 -87.14
CA THR A 233 -13.14 48.69 -87.07
C THR A 233 -13.14 47.74 -88.27
N ILE A 234 -13.04 46.43 -88.01
CA ILE A 234 -13.65 45.42 -88.87
C ILE A 234 -15.04 45.15 -88.28
N THR A 235 -16.08 45.71 -88.89
CA THR A 235 -17.25 44.87 -89.18
C THR A 235 -16.86 44.00 -90.35
N GLU A 236 -17.31 42.75 -90.40
CA GLU A 236 -16.94 41.72 -91.40
C GLU A 236 -16.49 42.27 -92.76
N GLY A 237 -15.44 41.66 -93.32
CA GLY A 237 -14.81 41.97 -94.60
C GLY A 237 -15.78 42.04 -95.79
N GLY A 238 -16.49 43.16 -95.89
CA GLY A 238 -17.31 43.56 -97.00
C GLY A 238 -18.15 44.75 -96.57
N ILE A 239 -17.91 45.91 -97.18
CA ILE A 239 -18.65 47.19 -97.07
C ILE A 239 -17.98 48.23 -96.16
N MET A 240 -17.48 49.30 -96.79
CA MET A 240 -17.12 50.55 -96.11
C MET A 240 -18.27 51.55 -96.31
N VAL A 241 -18.91 51.96 -95.21
CA VAL A 241 -19.95 52.99 -95.23
C VAL A 241 -19.29 54.33 -94.94
N ASN A 242 -19.35 55.26 -95.89
CA ASN A 242 -18.81 56.59 -95.69
C ASN A 242 -19.71 57.39 -94.69
N PRO A 243 -19.28 58.57 -94.20
CA PRO A 243 -20.05 59.35 -93.24
C PRO A 243 -21.45 59.79 -93.71
N GLN A 244 -21.77 59.64 -95.00
CA GLN A 244 -23.08 59.96 -95.58
C GLN A 244 -24.00 58.72 -95.71
N GLY A 245 -23.57 57.54 -95.26
CA GLY A 245 -24.37 56.30 -95.32
C GLY A 245 -24.25 55.53 -96.64
N ASN A 246 -23.33 55.91 -97.53
CA ASN A 246 -23.13 55.21 -98.80
C ASN A 246 -22.09 54.10 -98.67
N ILE A 247 -22.36 52.97 -99.31
CA ILE A 247 -21.42 51.86 -99.42
C ILE A 247 -20.48 52.15 -100.59
N VAL A 248 -19.19 52.28 -100.31
CA VAL A 248 -18.17 52.51 -101.33
C VAL A 248 -17.26 51.28 -101.42
N LEU A 249 -17.23 50.66 -102.59
CA LEU A 249 -16.41 49.49 -102.90
C LEU A 249 -15.58 49.81 -104.16
N GLY A 250 -14.40 50.38 -103.98
CA GLY A 250 -13.59 50.91 -105.09
C GLY A 250 -14.29 52.07 -105.81
N ASP A 251 -14.41 51.99 -107.14
CA ASP A 251 -15.14 52.97 -107.97
C ASP A 251 -16.67 52.80 -107.92
N THR A 252 -17.17 51.82 -107.16
CA THR A 252 -18.60 51.53 -107.02
C THR A 252 -19.16 52.23 -105.79
N THR A 253 -20.26 52.96 -105.98
CA THR A 253 -21.04 53.58 -104.90
C THR A 253 -22.46 53.01 -104.93
N ILE A 254 -22.90 52.47 -103.79
CA ILE A 254 -24.31 52.12 -103.55
C ILE A 254 -24.87 53.14 -102.57
N SER A 255 -25.88 53.87 -103.02
CA SER A 255 -26.52 54.95 -102.26
C SER A 255 -28.04 54.88 -102.43
N ASN A 256 -28.77 55.72 -101.72
CA ASN A 256 -30.20 55.95 -101.99
C ASN A 256 -30.47 56.41 -103.44
N GLY A 257 -29.46 56.95 -104.14
CA GLY A 257 -29.54 57.30 -105.54
C GLY A 257 -29.36 56.13 -106.51
N GLY A 258 -29.12 54.91 -106.01
CA GLY A 258 -28.88 53.70 -106.81
C GLY A 258 -27.43 53.21 -106.79
N PHE A 259 -27.15 52.25 -107.66
CA PHE A 259 -25.84 51.63 -107.88
C PHE A 259 -25.10 52.37 -108.98
N THR A 260 -23.94 52.96 -108.67
CA THR A 260 -23.16 53.76 -109.61
C THR A 260 -21.73 53.25 -109.64
N ILE A 261 -21.21 52.91 -110.82
CA ILE A 261 -19.78 52.72 -111.03
C ILE A 261 -19.24 53.98 -111.70
N LYS A 262 -18.21 54.60 -111.12
CA LYS A 262 -17.59 55.80 -111.67
C LYS A 262 -17.11 55.54 -113.11
N ASN A 263 -17.56 56.36 -114.07
CA ASN A 263 -17.31 56.19 -115.51
C ASN A 263 -17.82 54.86 -116.12
N GLY A 264 -18.74 54.18 -115.45
CA GLY A 264 -19.28 52.90 -115.89
C GLY A 264 -20.82 52.88 -115.85
N PRO A 265 -21.42 51.68 -115.85
CA PRO A 265 -22.86 51.53 -115.74
C PRO A 265 -23.41 52.10 -114.43
N THR A 266 -24.61 52.66 -114.52
CA THR A 266 -25.39 53.16 -113.39
C THR A 266 -26.79 52.57 -113.45
N ILE A 267 -27.29 52.11 -112.31
CA ILE A 267 -28.66 51.62 -112.14
C ILE A 267 -29.30 52.46 -111.04
N ASN A 268 -30.30 53.26 -111.41
CA ASN A 268 -31.00 54.12 -110.47
C ASN A 268 -32.51 54.15 -110.77
N VAL A 269 -33.23 54.95 -110.00
CA VAL A 269 -34.69 55.14 -110.13
C VAL A 269 -35.13 55.65 -111.52
N GLY A 270 -34.23 56.19 -112.33
CA GLY A 270 -34.48 56.61 -113.71
C GLY A 270 -34.23 55.55 -114.77
N GLY A 271 -33.79 54.34 -114.39
CA GLY A 271 -33.51 53.22 -115.28
C GLY A 271 -32.04 52.80 -115.30
N ILE A 272 -31.65 52.05 -116.34
CA ILE A 272 -30.29 51.55 -116.54
C ILE A 272 -29.59 52.44 -117.58
N ASN A 273 -28.48 53.07 -117.19
CA ASN A 273 -27.59 53.77 -118.12
C ASN A 273 -26.25 53.05 -118.13
N MET A 274 -25.86 52.50 -119.28
CA MET A 274 -24.62 51.72 -119.39
C MET A 274 -23.36 52.58 -119.57
N GLY A 275 -23.44 53.91 -119.54
CA GLY A 275 -22.27 54.79 -119.67
C GLY A 275 -21.50 54.60 -120.99
N GLY A 276 -22.18 54.22 -122.07
CA GLY A 276 -21.57 53.93 -123.38
C GLY A 276 -20.92 52.54 -123.51
N THR A 277 -20.97 51.71 -122.46
CA THR A 277 -20.45 50.34 -122.51
C THR A 277 -21.43 49.40 -123.22
N LYS A 278 -20.89 48.42 -123.96
CA LYS A 278 -21.71 47.39 -124.64
C LYS A 278 -22.30 46.44 -123.61
N ILE A 279 -23.59 46.10 -123.75
CA ILE A 279 -24.20 44.97 -123.05
C ILE A 279 -24.00 43.73 -123.90
N THR A 280 -23.16 42.81 -123.46
CA THR A 280 -22.94 41.51 -124.11
C THR A 280 -23.66 40.41 -123.35
N ASN A 281 -23.90 39.26 -123.99
CA ASN A 281 -24.67 38.13 -123.42
C ASN A 281 -26.15 38.43 -123.13
N VAL A 282 -26.77 39.31 -123.91
CA VAL A 282 -28.23 39.49 -123.92
C VAL A 282 -28.81 38.52 -124.96
N ALA A 283 -29.77 37.69 -124.56
CA ALA A 283 -30.51 36.83 -125.50
C ALA A 283 -31.43 37.68 -126.39
N ASN A 284 -31.74 37.19 -127.59
CA ASN A 284 -32.73 37.84 -128.45
C ASN A 284 -34.08 37.97 -127.72
N GLY A 285 -34.67 39.17 -127.73
CA GLY A 285 -35.98 39.42 -127.15
C GLY A 285 -37.09 38.64 -127.88
N THR A 286 -37.91 37.92 -127.15
CA THR A 286 -39.00 37.09 -127.70
C THR A 286 -40.37 37.54 -127.22
N GLN A 287 -40.42 38.47 -126.27
CA GLN A 287 -41.63 39.05 -125.70
C GLN A 287 -41.62 40.58 -125.77
N LYS A 288 -42.82 41.17 -125.65
CA LYS A 288 -43.00 42.62 -125.70
C LYS A 288 -42.39 43.28 -124.46
N GLY A 289 -41.37 44.12 -124.66
CA GLY A 289 -40.64 44.82 -123.60
C GLY A 289 -39.22 44.31 -123.38
N ASP A 290 -38.84 43.19 -124.02
CA ASP A 290 -37.47 42.70 -124.01
C ASP A 290 -36.50 43.69 -124.69
N VAL A 291 -35.26 43.75 -124.21
CA VAL A 291 -34.19 44.48 -124.88
C VAL A 291 -33.83 43.75 -126.17
N VAL A 292 -34.03 44.41 -127.31
CA VAL A 292 -33.68 43.84 -128.62
C VAL A 292 -32.17 43.84 -128.84
N THR A 293 -31.64 42.73 -129.32
CA THR A 293 -30.23 42.62 -129.67
C THR A 293 -29.96 43.23 -131.06
N TYR A 294 -28.71 43.60 -131.32
CA TYR A 294 -28.35 44.23 -132.60
C TYR A 294 -28.63 43.32 -133.81
N ASN A 295 -28.56 42.00 -133.68
CA ASN A 295 -28.94 41.07 -134.74
C ASN A 295 -30.45 41.06 -135.02
N GLN A 296 -31.32 41.22 -134.01
CA GLN A 296 -32.76 41.39 -134.24
C GLN A 296 -33.08 42.71 -134.93
N LEU A 297 -32.34 43.77 -134.64
CA LEU A 297 -32.47 45.05 -135.35
C LEU A 297 -31.97 44.95 -136.81
N GLN A 298 -30.98 44.09 -137.09
CA GLN A 298 -30.56 43.82 -138.47
C GLN A 298 -31.61 43.03 -139.27
N GLU A 299 -32.34 42.09 -138.65
CA GLU A 299 -33.48 41.42 -139.30
C GLU A 299 -34.57 42.44 -139.68
N VAL A 300 -34.88 43.38 -138.80
CA VAL A 300 -35.84 44.47 -139.09
C VAL A 300 -35.30 45.43 -140.17
N LYS A 301 -34.00 45.75 -140.16
CA LYS A 301 -33.36 46.61 -141.18
C LYS A 301 -33.37 45.96 -142.56
N ASN A 302 -33.18 44.64 -142.65
CA ASN A 302 -33.24 43.90 -143.90
C ASN A 302 -34.67 43.83 -144.45
N ILE A 303 -35.68 43.62 -143.59
CA ILE A 303 -37.10 43.69 -143.97
C ILE A 303 -37.51 45.10 -144.45
N ALA A 304 -37.00 46.15 -143.80
CA ALA A 304 -37.27 47.54 -144.19
C ALA A 304 -36.56 47.99 -145.48
N THR A 305 -35.43 47.36 -145.82
CA THR A 305 -34.67 47.65 -147.06
C THR A 305 -35.29 46.91 -148.26
N GLU A 306 -35.84 45.70 -148.07
CA GLU A 306 -36.55 44.95 -149.12
C GLU A 306 -37.99 45.48 -149.38
N GLY A 307 -38.63 46.11 -148.39
CA GLY A 307 -39.98 46.69 -148.53
C GLY A 307 -40.06 48.03 -149.29
N SER A 308 -38.94 48.72 -149.52
CA SER A 308 -38.93 50.07 -150.12
C SER A 308 -38.89 50.09 -151.65
N GLU A 309 -38.69 48.95 -152.34
CA GLU A 309 -38.51 48.89 -153.81
C GLU A 309 -39.67 48.24 -154.60
N LEU A 310 -40.80 47.87 -153.96
CA LEU A 310 -41.91 47.13 -154.62
C LEU A 310 -43.30 47.78 -154.51
N ALA A 311 -43.38 49.08 -154.25
CA ALA A 311 -44.64 49.81 -154.09
C ALA A 311 -44.76 51.04 -155.00
N ASN A 312 -44.55 50.87 -156.30
CA ASN A 312 -45.13 51.79 -157.30
C ASN A 312 -45.59 51.02 -158.55
N SER A 313 -46.92 50.90 -158.69
CA SER A 313 -47.72 50.45 -159.84
C SER A 313 -48.28 49.00 -159.88
N ALA A 314 -49.63 48.94 -159.96
CA ALA A 314 -50.50 47.99 -160.68
C ALA A 314 -51.50 47.15 -159.85
N LEU A 315 -52.80 47.51 -159.93
CA LEU A 315 -53.95 46.68 -159.51
C LEU A 315 -55.22 46.93 -160.36
N PRO A 316 -55.98 45.88 -160.76
CA PRO A 316 -57.38 45.99 -161.24
C PRO A 316 -58.44 45.32 -160.32
N THR A 317 -59.71 45.72 -160.51
CA THR A 317 -60.99 45.60 -159.72
C THR A 317 -61.85 44.32 -159.90
N ILE A 318 -62.74 43.97 -158.92
CA ILE A 318 -63.79 42.90 -158.99
C ILE A 318 -65.12 43.31 -158.27
N SER A 319 -66.29 42.89 -158.75
CA SER A 319 -67.66 43.24 -158.24
C SER A 319 -68.45 42.04 -157.64
N ILE A 320 -69.32 42.27 -156.65
CA ILE A 320 -70.16 41.24 -155.95
C ILE A 320 -71.61 41.75 -155.74
N ASN A 321 -72.60 40.85 -155.81
CA ASN A 321 -74.05 41.11 -155.70
C ASN A 321 -74.57 40.87 -154.25
N ASP A 322 -75.42 41.75 -153.72
CA ASP A 322 -75.77 41.82 -152.28
C ASP A 322 -77.00 41.01 -151.84
N GLY A 323 -77.56 40.18 -152.72
CA GLY A 323 -78.71 39.32 -152.42
C GLY A 323 -80.07 40.04 -152.46
N ASN A 324 -80.11 41.36 -152.72
CA ASN A 324 -81.33 42.14 -152.94
C ASN A 324 -81.38 42.84 -154.32
N GLY A 325 -80.47 42.48 -155.23
CA GLY A 325 -80.46 42.96 -156.62
C GLY A 325 -79.59 44.20 -156.87
N GLY A 326 -78.79 44.64 -155.89
CA GLY A 326 -77.75 45.66 -156.06
C GLY A 326 -76.36 45.04 -156.33
N VAL A 327 -75.61 45.61 -157.28
CA VAL A 327 -74.21 45.23 -157.54
C VAL A 327 -73.28 46.22 -156.86
N ILE A 328 -72.42 45.73 -155.97
CA ILE A 328 -71.35 46.48 -155.32
C ILE A 328 -70.05 46.27 -156.13
N THR A 329 -69.41 47.36 -156.54
CA THR A 329 -68.12 47.36 -157.23
C THR A 329 -67.01 47.65 -156.23
N VAL A 330 -66.00 46.77 -156.12
CA VAL A 330 -64.88 46.94 -155.18
C VAL A 330 -63.55 47.06 -155.94
N ASN A 331 -62.83 48.14 -155.67
CA ASN A 331 -61.41 48.35 -155.98
C ASN A 331 -60.57 48.18 -154.70
N LYS A 332 -59.24 48.10 -154.81
CA LYS A 332 -58.37 47.58 -153.73
C LYS A 332 -58.13 48.52 -152.51
N GLY A 333 -59.05 49.41 -152.17
CA GLY A 333 -59.02 50.17 -150.90
C GLY A 333 -60.06 49.71 -149.87
N GLN A 334 -61.07 48.92 -150.27
CA GLN A 334 -62.16 48.46 -149.41
C GLN A 334 -62.07 46.95 -149.17
N ALA A 335 -60.90 46.47 -148.71
CA ALA A 335 -60.71 45.10 -148.28
C ALA A 335 -60.83 45.02 -146.75
N GLY A 336 -62.07 44.97 -146.25
CA GLY A 336 -62.32 44.85 -144.82
C GLY A 336 -63.80 44.97 -144.49
N PHE A 337 -64.49 43.83 -144.53
CA PHE A 337 -65.82 43.61 -143.95
C PHE A 337 -65.87 44.10 -142.50
N GLY A 338 -66.88 44.89 -142.14
CA GLY A 338 -67.23 45.11 -140.73
C GLY A 338 -68.04 43.94 -140.20
N VAL A 339 -67.47 43.15 -139.28
CA VAL A 339 -68.25 42.31 -138.35
C VAL A 339 -68.14 42.96 -136.99
N THR A 340 -69.20 43.60 -136.51
CA THR A 340 -69.25 44.16 -135.16
C THR A 340 -69.59 43.05 -134.16
N GLY A 341 -68.66 42.76 -133.24
CA GLY A 341 -68.93 41.93 -132.07
C GLY A 341 -69.91 42.64 -131.11
N LYS A 342 -70.77 41.87 -130.43
CA LYS A 342 -71.73 42.37 -129.45
C LYS A 342 -71.00 43.07 -128.29
N SER A 343 -71.37 44.33 -127.99
CA SER A 343 -70.82 45.09 -126.85
C SER A 343 -70.87 44.26 -125.55
N GLY A 344 -69.70 44.03 -124.92
CA GLY A 344 -69.55 43.34 -123.62
C GLY A 344 -69.02 41.89 -123.63
N GLY A 345 -68.54 41.36 -124.77
CA GLY A 345 -67.99 39.99 -124.88
C GLY A 345 -66.55 39.80 -124.39
N MET A 346 -66.12 38.55 -124.19
CA MET A 346 -64.77 38.19 -123.69
C MET A 346 -63.64 38.29 -124.73
N VAL A 347 -63.99 38.46 -126.00
CA VAL A 347 -63.05 38.58 -127.13
C VAL A 347 -63.29 39.88 -127.89
N GLU A 348 -62.20 40.50 -128.33
CA GLU A 348 -62.21 41.61 -129.27
C GLU A 348 -61.62 41.16 -130.61
N SER A 349 -62.18 41.66 -131.69
CA SER A 349 -61.76 41.32 -133.05
C SER A 349 -61.34 42.59 -133.78
N LYS A 350 -60.10 42.62 -134.25
CA LYS A 350 -59.51 43.73 -135.02
C LYS A 350 -58.89 43.17 -136.30
N VAL A 351 -59.08 43.88 -137.40
CA VAL A 351 -58.39 43.58 -138.66
C VAL A 351 -57.01 44.23 -138.62
N ASP A 352 -55.96 43.43 -138.77
CA ASP A 352 -54.58 43.89 -138.88
C ASP A 352 -53.96 43.34 -140.17
N GLY A 353 -53.72 44.23 -141.13
CA GLY A 353 -53.39 43.85 -142.51
C GLY A 353 -54.52 43.05 -143.18
N GLN A 354 -54.22 41.84 -143.66
CA GLN A 354 -55.16 40.96 -144.37
C GLN A 354 -55.78 39.84 -143.49
N ASN A 355 -55.46 39.79 -142.19
CA ASN A 355 -55.92 38.74 -141.27
C ASN A 355 -56.95 39.28 -140.26
N LEU A 356 -57.96 38.47 -139.92
CA LEU A 356 -58.83 38.71 -138.77
C LEU A 356 -58.10 38.24 -137.51
N VAL A 357 -57.66 39.17 -136.65
CA VAL A 357 -57.05 38.83 -135.36
C VAL A 357 -58.15 38.87 -134.30
N VAL A 358 -58.40 37.71 -133.69
CA VAL A 358 -59.31 37.55 -132.54
C VAL A 358 -58.44 37.41 -131.30
N ASP A 359 -58.62 38.31 -130.35
CA ASP A 359 -57.84 38.32 -129.11
C ASP A 359 -58.77 38.47 -127.88
N LEU A 360 -58.29 38.07 -126.70
CA LEU A 360 -59.01 38.26 -125.44
C LEU A 360 -58.91 39.71 -124.99
N THR A 361 -60.01 40.28 -124.49
CA THR A 361 -60.03 41.66 -124.00
C THR A 361 -59.04 41.84 -122.83
N ALA A 362 -58.48 43.05 -122.68
CA ALA A 362 -57.50 43.36 -121.64
C ALA A 362 -57.95 42.94 -120.22
N ALA A 363 -59.23 43.16 -119.88
CA ALA A 363 -59.83 42.74 -118.61
C ALA A 363 -59.88 41.21 -118.40
N THR A 364 -59.97 40.43 -119.49
CA THR A 364 -59.97 38.96 -119.44
C THR A 364 -58.55 38.42 -119.28
N LYS A 365 -57.55 39.05 -119.94
CA LYS A 365 -56.13 38.70 -119.77
C LYS A 365 -55.61 39.02 -118.36
N GLU A 366 -56.07 40.10 -117.75
CA GLU A 366 -55.71 40.51 -116.39
C GLU A 366 -56.25 39.55 -115.31
N LYS A 367 -57.40 38.91 -115.56
CA LYS A 367 -57.94 37.85 -114.68
C LYS A 367 -57.21 36.51 -114.81
N ILE A 368 -56.56 36.24 -115.95
CA ILE A 368 -55.87 34.97 -116.22
C ILE A 368 -54.40 35.00 -115.78
N ASN A 369 -53.71 36.14 -115.91
CA ASN A 369 -52.29 36.26 -115.57
C ASN A 369 -51.98 36.32 -114.05
N ASN A 370 -52.99 36.27 -113.19
CA ASN A 370 -52.83 36.34 -111.73
C ASN A 370 -52.77 34.95 -111.07
N ALA A 371 -51.98 34.03 -111.66
CA ALA A 371 -51.73 32.70 -111.12
C ALA A 371 -50.53 32.74 -110.14
N ALA A 372 -50.82 33.18 -108.90
CA ALA A 372 -50.02 33.03 -107.69
C ALA A 372 -48.52 33.43 -107.77
N ASP A 373 -48.24 34.70 -107.50
CA ASP A 373 -46.93 35.14 -106.96
C ASP A 373 -46.99 35.16 -105.41
N LYS A 374 -45.84 35.31 -104.73
CA LYS A 374 -45.64 35.36 -103.27
C LYS A 374 -46.61 36.28 -102.53
N ASP A 375 -47.11 37.32 -103.21
CA ASP A 375 -48.16 38.16 -102.68
C ASP A 375 -49.52 37.52 -103.02
N LEU A 376 -50.15 36.90 -102.01
CA LEU A 376 -51.45 36.19 -102.06
C LEU A 376 -52.63 37.06 -102.51
N SER A 377 -52.37 38.18 -103.18
CA SER A 377 -53.28 39.25 -103.59
C SER A 377 -54.42 38.77 -104.52
N ASN A 378 -54.24 37.63 -105.18
CA ASN A 378 -55.23 36.97 -106.03
C ASN A 378 -56.20 36.04 -105.26
N LEU A 379 -55.98 35.77 -103.97
CA LEU A 379 -56.95 35.10 -103.11
C LEU A 379 -57.91 36.12 -102.49
N SER A 380 -59.20 35.77 -102.38
CA SER A 380 -60.17 36.58 -101.64
C SER A 380 -59.71 36.76 -100.19
N ASN A 381 -60.20 37.79 -99.48
CA ASN A 381 -59.90 37.96 -98.05
C ASN A 381 -60.11 36.66 -97.27
N LYS A 382 -61.16 35.90 -97.62
CA LYS A 382 -61.47 34.59 -97.04
C LYS A 382 -60.46 33.50 -97.40
N GLY A 383 -59.91 33.49 -98.63
CA GLY A 383 -58.84 32.57 -99.03
C GLY A 383 -57.49 32.88 -98.36
N LYS A 384 -57.16 34.17 -98.20
CA LYS A 384 -55.99 34.60 -97.40
C LYS A 384 -56.13 34.19 -95.93
N GLU A 385 -57.33 34.36 -95.37
CA GLU A 385 -57.66 34.01 -94.00
C GLU A 385 -57.55 32.50 -93.77
N VAL A 386 -58.09 31.67 -94.69
CA VAL A 386 -57.97 30.19 -94.62
C VAL A 386 -56.51 29.72 -94.68
N ILE A 387 -55.65 30.32 -95.52
CA ILE A 387 -54.22 29.94 -95.55
C ILE A 387 -53.51 30.38 -94.27
N LYS A 388 -53.77 31.60 -93.77
CA LYS A 388 -53.23 32.07 -92.49
C LYS A 388 -53.67 31.17 -91.34
N GLU A 389 -54.95 30.83 -91.29
CA GLU A 389 -55.59 30.01 -90.26
C GLU A 389 -55.10 28.56 -90.32
N THR A 390 -55.01 27.95 -91.51
CA THR A 390 -54.48 26.57 -91.68
C THR A 390 -53.00 26.48 -91.32
N SER A 391 -52.21 27.51 -91.63
CA SER A 391 -50.77 27.57 -91.29
C SER A 391 -50.53 27.83 -89.80
N GLN A 392 -51.42 28.60 -89.15
CA GLN A 392 -51.31 28.98 -87.73
C GLN A 392 -51.97 27.99 -86.76
N ASN A 393 -52.95 27.20 -87.22
CA ASN A 393 -53.68 26.21 -86.41
C ASN A 393 -53.13 24.78 -86.52
N ALA A 394 -52.13 24.52 -87.37
CA ALA A 394 -51.59 23.17 -87.58
C ALA A 394 -50.83 22.61 -86.36
N VAL A 395 -50.36 23.46 -85.44
CA VAL A 395 -49.59 23.04 -84.26
C VAL A 395 -50.08 23.81 -83.03
N ASN A 396 -50.74 23.11 -82.11
CA ASN A 396 -51.07 23.61 -80.78
C ASN A 396 -50.19 22.90 -79.75
N VAL A 397 -49.35 23.63 -79.02
CA VAL A 397 -48.49 23.09 -77.96
C VAL A 397 -49.03 23.56 -76.61
N THR A 398 -49.55 22.65 -75.80
CA THR A 398 -50.06 22.94 -74.45
C THR A 398 -49.10 22.41 -73.39
N GLY A 399 -48.83 23.23 -72.38
CA GLY A 399 -48.09 22.81 -71.18
C GLY A 399 -48.99 22.08 -70.19
N GLY A 400 -48.47 21.02 -69.56
CA GLY A 400 -49.10 20.39 -68.39
C GLY A 400 -48.68 21.05 -67.07
N ASN A 401 -49.03 20.47 -65.92
CA ASN A 401 -48.71 21.05 -64.60
C ASN A 401 -47.23 21.39 -64.38
N ASN A 402 -46.30 20.61 -64.96
CA ASN A 402 -44.86 20.75 -64.77
C ASN A 402 -44.14 21.44 -65.94
N ILE A 403 -44.86 21.77 -67.02
CA ILE A 403 -44.28 22.34 -68.23
C ILE A 403 -45.01 23.65 -68.54
N THR A 404 -44.28 24.76 -68.60
CA THR A 404 -44.82 26.04 -69.09
C THR A 404 -44.44 26.20 -70.56
N VAL A 405 -45.42 26.58 -71.38
CA VAL A 405 -45.20 26.87 -72.81
C VAL A 405 -45.54 28.34 -73.04
N ASN A 406 -44.54 29.13 -73.44
CA ASN A 406 -44.71 30.53 -73.77
C ASN A 406 -44.64 30.70 -75.30
N PRO A 407 -45.79 30.84 -75.99
CA PRO A 407 -45.79 31.10 -77.42
C PRO A 407 -45.31 32.53 -77.71
N SER A 408 -44.54 32.68 -78.78
CA SER A 408 -44.09 33.96 -79.33
C SER A 408 -44.21 33.94 -80.85
N ASP A 409 -44.39 35.11 -81.47
CA ASP A 409 -44.46 35.26 -82.92
C ASP A 409 -43.25 36.08 -83.37
N VAL A 410 -42.25 35.42 -83.95
CA VAL A 410 -41.04 36.07 -84.47
C VAL A 410 -41.08 36.01 -86.00
N ASN A 411 -41.17 37.18 -86.65
CA ASN A 411 -41.22 37.32 -88.12
C ASN A 411 -42.33 36.52 -88.82
N GLY A 412 -43.50 36.38 -88.18
CA GLY A 412 -44.64 35.65 -88.75
C GLY A 412 -44.58 34.13 -88.59
N VAL A 413 -43.60 33.61 -87.83
CA VAL A 413 -43.49 32.21 -87.43
C VAL A 413 -43.83 32.10 -85.94
N LYS A 414 -44.77 31.20 -85.60
CA LYS A 414 -45.04 30.83 -84.19
C LYS A 414 -43.88 30.01 -83.64
N THR A 415 -43.22 30.52 -82.61
CA THR A 415 -42.21 29.83 -81.80
C THR A 415 -42.76 29.55 -80.41
N PHE A 416 -42.28 28.50 -79.75
CA PHE A 416 -42.75 28.09 -78.42
C PHE A 416 -41.55 27.89 -77.50
N ASP A 417 -41.43 28.72 -76.46
CA ASP A 417 -40.46 28.49 -75.39
C ASP A 417 -41.05 27.49 -74.40
N VAL A 418 -40.63 26.23 -74.53
CA VAL A 418 -41.07 25.12 -73.66
C VAL A 418 -40.09 25.00 -72.49
N ASN A 419 -40.57 25.32 -71.30
CA ASN A 419 -39.76 25.38 -70.09
C ASN A 419 -40.29 24.39 -69.05
N LEU A 420 -39.37 23.74 -68.33
CA LEU A 420 -39.69 22.95 -67.15
C LEU A 420 -39.91 23.91 -65.97
N ASN A 421 -40.98 23.71 -65.21
CA ASN A 421 -41.29 24.56 -64.06
C ASN A 421 -40.22 24.41 -62.97
N ASN A 422 -39.91 25.52 -62.30
CA ASN A 422 -38.92 25.52 -61.20
C ASN A 422 -39.35 24.64 -60.01
N GLN A 423 -40.66 24.42 -59.84
CA GLN A 423 -41.25 23.53 -58.87
C GLN A 423 -42.01 22.44 -59.62
N ILE A 424 -41.65 21.19 -59.36
CA ILE A 424 -42.25 20.03 -60.00
C ILE A 424 -43.22 19.40 -59.02
N ASP A 425 -44.50 19.42 -59.38
CA ASP A 425 -45.54 18.68 -58.69
C ASP A 425 -45.68 17.29 -59.32
N LEU A 426 -45.29 16.26 -58.57
CA LEU A 426 -45.35 14.87 -59.01
C LEU A 426 -46.74 14.24 -58.76
N GLY A 427 -47.62 14.90 -58.03
CA GLY A 427 -48.88 14.32 -57.57
C GLY A 427 -48.69 13.09 -56.67
N ALA A 428 -49.77 12.34 -56.42
CA ALA A 428 -49.75 11.22 -55.47
C ALA A 428 -48.97 9.98 -55.97
N THR A 429 -48.78 9.84 -57.28
CA THR A 429 -48.18 8.64 -57.89
C THR A 429 -47.00 8.92 -58.81
N GLY A 430 -46.67 10.19 -59.08
CA GLY A 430 -45.53 10.54 -59.90
C GLY A 430 -44.20 10.34 -59.18
N SER A 431 -43.14 10.17 -59.96
CA SER A 431 -41.78 10.06 -59.46
C SER A 431 -40.79 10.63 -60.49
N VAL A 432 -39.63 11.09 -60.02
CA VAL A 432 -38.45 11.38 -60.85
C VAL A 432 -37.41 10.31 -60.59
N LYS A 433 -36.96 9.64 -61.64
CA LYS A 433 -35.92 8.60 -61.56
C LYS A 433 -34.64 9.03 -62.27
N ALA A 434 -33.55 9.10 -61.53
CA ALA A 434 -32.21 9.40 -62.05
C ALA A 434 -31.23 8.30 -61.59
N GLY A 435 -30.96 7.34 -62.47
CA GLY A 435 -30.16 6.15 -62.11
C GLY A 435 -30.85 5.31 -61.02
N ASN A 436 -30.15 5.11 -59.90
CA ASN A 436 -30.66 4.41 -58.71
C ASN A 436 -31.38 5.33 -57.72
N THR A 437 -31.53 6.62 -58.06
CA THR A 437 -32.22 7.61 -57.24
C THR A 437 -33.67 7.76 -57.69
N THR A 438 -34.62 7.63 -56.78
CA THR A 438 -36.05 7.89 -56.99
C THR A 438 -36.50 8.98 -56.03
N VAL A 439 -37.09 10.05 -56.57
CA VAL A 439 -37.80 11.08 -55.80
C VAL A 439 -39.29 10.89 -56.04
N ASP A 440 -40.05 10.60 -54.99
CA ASP A 440 -41.50 10.41 -55.03
C ASP A 440 -42.17 10.97 -53.77
N ASN A 441 -43.47 10.70 -53.59
CA ASN A 441 -44.22 11.17 -52.41
C ASN A 441 -43.75 10.53 -51.08
N ASN A 442 -42.99 9.43 -51.11
CA ASN A 442 -42.43 8.82 -49.91
C ASN A 442 -41.07 9.43 -49.53
N GLY A 443 -40.44 10.20 -50.42
CA GLY A 443 -39.20 10.91 -50.19
C GLY A 443 -38.14 10.64 -51.26
N VAL A 444 -36.88 10.51 -50.83
CA VAL A 444 -35.73 10.28 -51.73
C VAL A 444 -35.12 8.92 -51.42
N SER A 445 -35.15 8.01 -52.40
CA SER A 445 -34.53 6.69 -52.29
C SER A 445 -33.28 6.62 -53.18
N VAL A 446 -32.15 6.13 -52.67
CA VAL A 446 -30.91 5.88 -53.42
C VAL A 446 -30.46 4.45 -53.16
N GLY A 447 -30.73 3.54 -54.11
CA GLY A 447 -30.49 2.11 -53.90
C GLY A 447 -31.30 1.57 -52.73
N SER A 448 -30.64 1.10 -51.67
CA SER A 448 -31.26 0.62 -50.43
C SER A 448 -31.39 1.68 -49.32
N SER A 449 -30.91 2.90 -49.56
CA SER A 449 -31.03 4.01 -48.62
C SER A 449 -32.27 4.84 -48.93
N THR A 450 -33.04 5.23 -47.92
CA THR A 450 -34.26 6.03 -48.10
C THR A 450 -34.31 7.16 -47.10
N LEU A 451 -34.52 8.39 -47.58
CA LEU A 451 -34.82 9.57 -46.78
C LEU A 451 -36.31 9.85 -46.90
N THR A 452 -37.03 9.73 -45.79
CA THR A 452 -38.48 9.99 -45.71
C THR A 452 -38.75 11.08 -44.67
N GLY A 453 -40.03 11.42 -44.44
CA GLY A 453 -40.43 12.29 -43.33
C GLY A 453 -40.05 11.75 -41.94
N ASP A 454 -39.81 10.43 -41.82
CA ASP A 454 -39.35 9.81 -40.57
C ASP A 454 -37.82 9.84 -40.40
N GLY A 455 -37.09 10.40 -41.37
CA GLY A 455 -35.63 10.50 -41.38
C GLY A 455 -34.93 9.59 -42.41
N LEU A 456 -33.62 9.39 -42.22
CA LEU A 456 -32.77 8.61 -43.12
C LEU A 456 -32.65 7.16 -42.65
N ALA A 457 -33.00 6.20 -43.49
CA ALA A 457 -32.78 4.78 -43.29
C ALA A 457 -31.71 4.25 -44.26
N VAL A 458 -30.72 3.53 -43.74
CA VAL A 458 -29.65 2.86 -44.49
C VAL A 458 -29.46 1.46 -43.90
N GLY A 459 -30.10 0.45 -44.51
CA GLY A 459 -30.11 -0.90 -43.95
C GLY A 459 -30.73 -0.93 -42.54
N ASN A 460 -29.97 -1.37 -41.54
CA ASN A 460 -30.40 -1.41 -40.13
C ASN A 460 -30.15 -0.09 -39.38
N THR A 461 -29.62 0.93 -40.05
CA THR A 461 -29.38 2.25 -39.48
C THR A 461 -30.56 3.16 -39.77
N LYS A 462 -31.15 3.75 -38.74
CA LYS A 462 -32.18 4.80 -38.86
C LYS A 462 -31.71 6.04 -38.10
N VAL A 463 -31.63 7.16 -38.80
CA VAL A 463 -31.40 8.49 -38.22
C VAL A 463 -32.71 9.26 -38.34
N SER A 464 -33.26 9.69 -37.22
CA SER A 464 -34.48 10.50 -37.16
C SER A 464 -34.38 11.57 -36.08
N ASP A 465 -35.43 12.37 -35.93
CA ASP A 465 -35.56 13.31 -34.82
C ASP A 465 -35.54 12.63 -33.44
N SER A 466 -35.81 11.32 -33.39
CA SER A 466 -35.71 10.51 -32.17
C SER A 466 -34.26 10.10 -31.84
N GLY A 467 -33.31 10.36 -32.73
CA GLY A 467 -31.89 10.03 -32.62
C GLY A 467 -31.41 9.00 -33.64
N LEU A 468 -30.38 8.23 -33.27
CA LEU A 468 -29.73 7.23 -34.11
C LEU A 468 -30.06 5.83 -33.58
N ALA A 469 -30.57 4.95 -34.45
CA ALA A 469 -30.72 3.53 -34.18
C ALA A 469 -29.86 2.72 -35.16
N VAL A 470 -29.10 1.76 -34.66
CA VAL A 470 -28.29 0.80 -35.43
C VAL A 470 -28.49 -0.58 -34.81
N GLY A 471 -29.42 -1.36 -35.36
CA GLY A 471 -29.85 -2.62 -34.72
C GLY A 471 -30.36 -2.38 -33.29
N ASP A 472 -29.77 -3.07 -32.30
CA ASP A 472 -30.11 -2.92 -30.87
C ASP A 472 -29.42 -1.71 -30.19
N THR A 473 -28.58 -0.98 -30.93
CA THR A 473 -27.97 0.24 -30.42
C THR A 473 -28.87 1.43 -30.70
N LYS A 474 -29.22 2.21 -29.69
CA LYS A 474 -30.03 3.42 -29.83
C LYS A 474 -29.41 4.57 -29.05
N VAL A 475 -29.12 5.67 -29.74
CA VAL A 475 -28.77 6.97 -29.14
C VAL A 475 -29.99 7.87 -29.28
N SER A 476 -30.48 8.42 -28.18
CA SER A 476 -31.66 9.29 -28.17
C SER A 476 -31.55 10.35 -27.06
N GLY A 477 -32.57 11.20 -26.94
CA GLY A 477 -32.64 12.17 -25.83
C GLY A 477 -32.62 11.53 -24.44
N SER A 478 -32.95 10.24 -24.32
CA SER A 478 -32.85 9.49 -23.06
C SER A 478 -31.49 8.82 -22.83
N GLY A 479 -30.52 8.97 -23.73
CA GLY A 479 -29.17 8.39 -23.63
C GLY A 479 -28.88 7.31 -24.67
N LEU A 480 -27.88 6.47 -24.38
CA LEU A 480 -27.41 5.35 -25.20
C LEU A 480 -27.93 4.02 -24.63
N THR A 481 -28.49 3.17 -25.48
CA THR A 481 -28.76 1.76 -25.16
C THR A 481 -28.05 0.86 -26.16
N VAL A 482 -27.46 -0.25 -25.70
CA VAL A 482 -26.83 -1.28 -26.53
C VAL A 482 -27.27 -2.63 -25.96
N GLY A 483 -28.33 -3.22 -26.53
CA GLY A 483 -28.96 -4.41 -25.96
C GLY A 483 -29.39 -4.16 -24.51
N ASP A 484 -28.83 -4.93 -23.57
CA ASP A 484 -29.10 -4.82 -22.13
C ASP A 484 -28.39 -3.66 -21.42
N VAL A 485 -27.43 -3.01 -22.09
CA VAL A 485 -26.67 -1.88 -21.53
C VAL A 485 -27.42 -0.57 -21.76
N ALA A 486 -27.56 0.24 -20.73
CA ALA A 486 -28.09 1.60 -20.82
C ALA A 486 -27.12 2.60 -20.16
N VAL A 487 -26.78 3.66 -20.86
CA VAL A 487 -26.02 4.82 -20.37
C VAL A 487 -26.90 6.05 -20.52
N ASN A 488 -27.37 6.60 -19.40
CA ASN A 488 -28.29 7.73 -19.39
C ASN A 488 -28.01 8.67 -18.21
N GLY A 489 -28.90 9.63 -18.00
CA GLY A 489 -28.76 10.59 -16.90
C GLY A 489 -28.64 9.97 -15.51
N SER A 490 -29.01 8.71 -15.30
CA SER A 490 -28.87 7.99 -14.04
C SER A 490 -27.53 7.25 -13.89
N GLY A 491 -26.76 7.06 -14.97
CA GLY A 491 -25.48 6.35 -14.98
C GLY A 491 -25.43 5.23 -16.03
N LEU A 492 -24.60 4.20 -15.76
CA LEU A 492 -24.47 2.97 -16.53
C LEU A 492 -25.25 1.84 -15.85
N SER A 493 -26.11 1.14 -16.57
CA SER A 493 -26.85 -0.02 -16.08
C SER A 493 -26.75 -1.16 -17.08
N ILE A 494 -26.59 -2.39 -16.57
CA ILE A 494 -26.68 -3.61 -17.36
C ILE A 494 -27.87 -4.41 -16.82
N THR A 495 -28.89 -4.66 -17.64
CA THR A 495 -30.07 -5.43 -17.22
C THR A 495 -29.65 -6.82 -16.72
N GLY A 496 -30.03 -7.17 -15.49
CA GLY A 496 -29.63 -8.43 -14.84
C GLY A 496 -28.16 -8.51 -14.40
N GLY A 497 -27.41 -7.42 -14.55
CA GLY A 497 -25.98 -7.32 -14.24
C GLY A 497 -25.61 -6.17 -13.30
N PRO A 498 -24.32 -5.85 -13.19
CA PRO A 498 -23.84 -4.70 -12.42
C PRO A 498 -24.34 -3.36 -12.96
N SER A 499 -24.40 -2.35 -12.09
CA SER A 499 -24.71 -0.97 -12.45
C SER A 499 -23.80 0.01 -11.72
N VAL A 500 -23.58 1.18 -12.34
CA VAL A 500 -22.88 2.33 -11.79
C VAL A 500 -23.81 3.54 -11.93
N THR A 501 -24.41 3.97 -10.82
CA THR A 501 -25.38 5.06 -10.79
C THR A 501 -24.86 6.22 -9.96
N LYS A 502 -25.67 7.28 -9.83
CA LYS A 502 -25.36 8.38 -8.89
C LYS A 502 -25.30 7.94 -7.42
N ASP A 503 -25.89 6.79 -7.09
CA ASP A 503 -25.91 6.24 -5.73
C ASP A 503 -24.69 5.33 -5.45
N GLY A 504 -23.87 5.05 -6.47
CA GLY A 504 -22.65 4.24 -6.36
C GLY A 504 -22.64 3.03 -7.29
N ILE A 505 -21.98 1.95 -6.84
CA ILE A 505 -21.80 0.71 -7.61
C ILE A 505 -22.65 -0.39 -6.98
N ASP A 506 -23.54 -0.99 -7.78
CA ASP A 506 -24.20 -2.26 -7.45
C ASP A 506 -23.61 -3.37 -8.32
N ALA A 507 -23.03 -4.38 -7.69
CA ALA A 507 -22.42 -5.51 -8.38
C ALA A 507 -23.43 -6.52 -8.94
N GLY A 508 -24.72 -6.38 -8.65
CA GLY A 508 -25.76 -7.32 -9.10
C GLY A 508 -25.51 -8.75 -8.60
N ASN A 509 -25.06 -8.88 -7.35
CA ASN A 509 -24.64 -10.14 -6.71
C ASN A 509 -23.53 -10.90 -7.48
N LYS A 510 -22.70 -10.20 -8.25
CA LYS A 510 -21.54 -10.79 -8.94
C LYS A 510 -20.26 -10.58 -8.14
N VAL A 511 -19.32 -11.51 -8.31
CA VAL A 511 -17.97 -11.37 -7.75
C VAL A 511 -17.23 -10.25 -8.48
N ILE A 512 -16.68 -9.30 -7.72
CA ILE A 512 -15.77 -8.28 -8.24
C ILE A 512 -14.34 -8.76 -8.01
N TYR A 513 -13.59 -9.00 -9.08
CA TYR A 513 -12.18 -9.42 -9.04
C TYR A 513 -11.25 -8.28 -9.45
N ASN A 514 -9.93 -8.46 -9.29
CA ASN A 514 -8.90 -7.44 -9.51
C ASN A 514 -9.03 -6.19 -8.62
N ILE A 515 -9.46 -6.40 -7.38
CA ILE A 515 -9.47 -5.35 -6.34
C ILE A 515 -8.14 -5.41 -5.57
N ALA A 516 -7.33 -4.37 -5.73
CA ALA A 516 -6.09 -4.21 -4.97
C ALA A 516 -6.36 -4.13 -3.45
N ASP A 517 -5.34 -4.37 -2.63
CA ASP A 517 -5.46 -4.15 -1.18
C ASP A 517 -5.84 -2.69 -0.91
N GLY A 518 -6.92 -2.45 -0.18
CA GLY A 518 -7.32 -1.11 0.23
C GLY A 518 -6.27 -0.48 1.15
N VAL A 519 -5.87 0.75 0.86
CA VAL A 519 -4.80 1.49 1.58
C VAL A 519 -5.38 2.71 2.30
N LYS A 520 -6.33 3.41 1.67
CA LYS A 520 -6.96 4.63 2.19
C LYS A 520 -8.34 4.34 2.76
N ALA A 521 -8.82 5.25 3.60
CA ALA A 521 -10.20 5.22 4.08
C ALA A 521 -11.15 5.35 2.88
N GLY A 522 -12.10 4.41 2.77
CA GLY A 522 -13.06 4.34 1.66
C GLY A 522 -12.68 3.39 0.53
N ASP A 523 -11.47 2.85 0.51
CA ASP A 523 -11.09 1.79 -0.44
C ASP A 523 -11.87 0.50 -0.15
N ALA A 524 -12.19 -0.25 -1.21
CA ALA A 524 -12.74 -1.59 -1.06
C ALA A 524 -11.70 -2.56 -0.48
N VAL A 525 -12.14 -3.49 0.37
CA VAL A 525 -11.28 -4.55 0.91
C VAL A 525 -11.45 -5.82 0.08
N ASN A 526 -10.33 -6.44 -0.28
CA ASN A 526 -10.36 -7.75 -0.93
C ASN A 526 -10.33 -8.89 0.10
N LYS A 527 -10.62 -10.12 -0.35
CA LYS A 527 -10.63 -11.31 0.52
C LYS A 527 -9.27 -11.56 1.18
N GLY A 528 -8.15 -11.25 0.52
CA GLY A 528 -6.81 -11.43 1.08
C GLY A 528 -6.56 -10.57 2.33
N GLN A 529 -7.12 -9.37 2.39
CA GLN A 529 -7.10 -8.54 3.60
C GLN A 529 -7.98 -9.11 4.71
N LEU A 530 -9.17 -9.63 4.36
CA LEU A 530 -10.08 -10.25 5.32
C LEU A 530 -9.50 -11.56 5.91
N ASP A 531 -8.87 -12.40 5.09
CA ASP A 531 -8.21 -13.65 5.52
C ASP A 531 -7.06 -13.39 6.52
N LYS A 532 -6.32 -12.29 6.32
CA LYS A 532 -5.29 -11.85 7.29
C LYS A 532 -5.91 -11.46 8.64
N VAL A 533 -7.10 -10.85 8.64
CA VAL A 533 -7.84 -10.53 9.88
C VAL A 533 -8.37 -11.81 10.52
N ASP A 534 -8.96 -12.71 9.74
CA ASP A 534 -9.47 -14.00 10.20
C ASP A 534 -8.37 -14.82 10.91
N THR A 535 -7.18 -14.87 10.31
CA THR A 535 -6.00 -15.53 10.92
C THR A 535 -5.65 -14.93 12.28
N LYS A 536 -5.60 -13.59 12.40
CA LYS A 536 -5.33 -12.91 13.67
C LYS A 536 -6.40 -13.19 14.72
N VAL A 537 -7.66 -13.28 14.32
CA VAL A 537 -8.77 -13.61 15.22
C VAL A 537 -8.65 -15.05 15.73
N ASN A 538 -8.29 -16.00 14.86
CA ASN A 538 -8.07 -17.40 15.23
C ASN A 538 -6.89 -17.54 16.21
N ASP A 539 -5.79 -16.83 15.98
CA ASP A 539 -4.64 -16.80 16.92
C ASP A 539 -5.04 -16.24 18.29
N LEU A 540 -5.84 -15.17 18.31
CA LEU A 540 -6.39 -14.61 19.55
C LEU A 540 -7.27 -15.63 20.27
N SER A 541 -8.13 -16.35 19.54
CA SER A 541 -8.98 -17.41 20.10
C SER A 541 -8.13 -18.48 20.79
N GLY A 542 -7.07 -18.95 20.14
CA GLY A 542 -6.15 -19.94 20.72
C GLY A 542 -5.45 -19.43 21.99
N ARG A 543 -5.05 -18.15 22.03
CA ARG A 543 -4.47 -17.52 23.22
C ARG A 543 -5.49 -17.43 24.37
N VAL A 544 -6.73 -17.07 24.08
CA VAL A 544 -7.82 -17.03 25.07
C VAL A 544 -8.07 -18.43 25.65
N ASP A 545 -8.09 -19.46 24.81
CA ASP A 545 -8.22 -20.85 25.26
C ASP A 545 -7.03 -21.31 26.12
N GLY A 546 -5.83 -20.80 25.86
CA GLY A 546 -4.65 -21.05 26.68
C GLY A 546 -4.74 -20.37 28.05
N LEU A 547 -5.17 -19.11 28.08
CA LEU A 547 -5.42 -18.37 29.33
C LEU A 547 -6.52 -19.04 30.17
N ASP A 548 -7.59 -19.54 29.55
CA ASP A 548 -8.64 -20.26 30.27
C ASP A 548 -8.13 -21.54 30.94
N LYS A 549 -7.29 -22.31 30.25
CA LYS A 549 -6.61 -23.49 30.83
C LYS A 549 -5.70 -23.10 31.99
N GLY A 550 -4.84 -22.11 31.79
CA GLY A 550 -3.94 -21.63 32.85
C GLY A 550 -4.70 -21.09 34.07
N ARG A 551 -5.83 -20.40 33.86
CA ARG A 551 -6.72 -19.96 34.94
C ARG A 551 -7.31 -21.15 35.71
N LYS A 552 -7.76 -22.20 35.02
CA LYS A 552 -8.27 -23.43 35.66
C LYS A 552 -7.19 -24.12 36.49
N ASP A 553 -5.98 -24.24 35.96
CA ASP A 553 -4.83 -24.82 36.68
C ASP A 553 -4.44 -24.00 37.91
N LEU A 554 -4.51 -22.67 37.82
CA LEU A 554 -4.30 -21.81 38.98
C LEU A 554 -5.41 -22.02 40.02
N GLY A 555 -6.67 -22.17 39.58
CA GLY A 555 -7.79 -22.50 40.45
C GLY A 555 -7.54 -23.79 41.24
N THR A 556 -7.15 -24.87 40.58
CA THR A 556 -6.87 -26.14 41.26
C THR A 556 -5.69 -26.05 42.24
N LYS A 557 -4.64 -25.28 41.92
CA LYS A 557 -3.53 -25.01 42.85
C LYS A 557 -3.98 -24.20 44.07
N VAL A 558 -4.83 -23.19 43.87
CA VAL A 558 -5.40 -22.38 44.96
C VAL A 558 -6.27 -23.23 45.87
N ASP A 559 -7.10 -24.12 45.30
CA ASP A 559 -7.90 -25.07 46.08
C ASP A 559 -7.02 -26.02 46.89
N GLY A 560 -5.94 -26.54 46.29
CA GLY A 560 -4.94 -27.37 46.96
C GLY A 560 -4.26 -26.66 48.13
N LEU A 561 -3.79 -25.42 47.91
CA LEU A 561 -3.23 -24.59 48.97
C LEU A 561 -4.25 -24.32 50.08
N GLY A 562 -5.52 -24.12 49.72
CA GLY A 562 -6.62 -23.98 50.68
C GLY A 562 -6.75 -25.21 51.59
N GLN A 563 -6.60 -26.41 51.04
CA GLN A 563 -6.61 -27.65 51.82
C GLN A 563 -5.36 -27.77 52.72
N ASP A 564 -4.17 -27.46 52.21
CA ASP A 564 -2.93 -27.49 52.99
C ASP A 564 -2.99 -26.53 54.20
N VAL A 565 -3.52 -25.32 54.01
CA VAL A 565 -3.70 -24.33 55.08
C VAL A 565 -4.69 -24.85 56.13
N LYS A 566 -5.77 -25.51 55.72
CA LYS A 566 -6.75 -26.11 56.63
C LYS A 566 -6.14 -27.24 57.46
N ASP A 567 -5.33 -28.08 56.82
CA ASP A 567 -4.62 -29.18 57.48
C ASP A 567 -3.59 -28.64 58.48
N LEU A 568 -2.84 -27.60 58.10
CA LEU A 568 -1.93 -26.90 58.98
C LEU A 568 -2.66 -26.29 60.19
N GLY A 569 -3.81 -25.63 59.95
CA GLY A 569 -4.66 -25.09 61.02
C GLY A 569 -5.06 -26.17 62.03
N THR A 570 -5.44 -27.36 61.54
CA THR A 570 -5.76 -28.52 62.40
C THR A 570 -4.55 -28.98 63.21
N LYS A 571 -3.37 -29.09 62.59
CA LYS A 571 -2.12 -29.45 63.27
C LYS A 571 -1.73 -28.44 64.36
N VAL A 572 -1.86 -27.14 64.06
CA VAL A 572 -1.60 -26.06 65.01
C VAL A 572 -2.58 -26.12 66.18
N GLY A 573 -3.87 -26.33 65.94
CA GLY A 573 -4.86 -26.51 67.01
C GLY A 573 -4.56 -27.72 67.92
N ASN A 574 -4.09 -28.83 67.34
CA ASN A 574 -3.62 -29.99 68.10
C ASN A 574 -2.37 -29.67 68.95
N LEU A 575 -1.44 -28.87 68.40
CA LEU A 575 -0.25 -28.44 69.13
C LEU A 575 -0.63 -27.50 70.29
N ASP A 576 -1.52 -26.54 70.05
CA ASP A 576 -2.05 -25.63 71.07
C ASP A 576 -2.67 -26.40 72.24
N THR A 577 -3.49 -27.42 71.93
CA THR A 577 -4.04 -28.33 72.94
C THR A 577 -2.96 -29.06 73.74
N LYS A 578 -1.90 -29.56 73.08
CA LYS A 578 -0.78 -30.22 73.75
C LYS A 578 0.01 -29.26 74.64
N VAL A 579 0.24 -28.03 74.18
CA VAL A 579 0.93 -26.99 74.95
C VAL A 579 0.10 -26.59 76.16
N GLY A 580 -1.21 -26.37 76.02
CA GLY A 580 -2.10 -26.12 77.16
C GLY A 580 -2.13 -27.25 78.20
N ASN A 581 -2.08 -28.51 77.74
CA ASN A 581 -1.93 -29.66 78.64
C ASN A 581 -0.57 -29.67 79.37
N LEU A 582 0.51 -29.28 78.68
CA LEU A 582 1.84 -29.17 79.29
C LEU A 582 1.89 -28.02 80.31
N ASP A 583 1.33 -26.87 79.97
CA ASP A 583 1.19 -25.71 80.86
C ASP A 583 0.46 -26.10 82.16
N THR A 584 -0.66 -26.82 82.04
CA THR A 584 -1.39 -27.37 83.20
C THR A 584 -0.52 -28.33 84.03
N LYS A 585 0.26 -29.21 83.39
CA LYS A 585 1.18 -30.12 84.11
C LYS A 585 2.30 -29.38 84.81
N VAL A 586 2.88 -28.35 84.18
CA VAL A 586 3.93 -27.50 84.76
C VAL A 586 3.37 -26.72 85.94
N GLY A 587 2.20 -26.09 85.83
CA GLY A 587 1.57 -25.40 86.96
C GLY A 587 1.27 -26.33 88.15
N ASN A 588 0.86 -27.58 87.88
CA ASN A 588 0.71 -28.61 88.91
C ASN A 588 2.05 -28.99 89.56
N LEU A 589 3.13 -29.06 88.78
CA LEU A 589 4.48 -29.33 89.29
C LEU A 589 4.98 -28.16 90.15
N ASP A 590 4.75 -26.93 89.72
CA ASP A 590 5.09 -25.70 90.43
C ASP A 590 4.44 -25.69 91.82
N THR A 591 3.13 -25.99 91.88
CA THR A 591 2.40 -26.15 93.15
C THR A 591 2.97 -27.25 94.05
N LYS A 592 3.46 -28.36 93.47
CA LYS A 592 4.10 -29.44 94.24
C LYS A 592 5.48 -29.01 94.76
N VAL A 593 6.26 -28.30 93.96
CA VAL A 593 7.56 -27.74 94.35
C VAL A 593 7.39 -26.72 95.47
N ASP A 594 6.40 -25.84 95.40
CA ASP A 594 6.04 -24.91 96.48
C ASP A 594 5.70 -25.62 97.80
N LYS A 595 4.93 -26.72 97.72
CA LYS A 595 4.63 -27.54 98.90
C LYS A 595 5.89 -28.21 99.46
N LEU A 596 6.78 -28.67 98.59
CA LEU A 596 8.06 -29.25 98.99
C LEU A 596 8.96 -28.20 99.65
N ASP A 597 9.09 -27.00 99.06
CA ASP A 597 9.85 -25.87 99.62
C ASP A 597 9.37 -25.52 101.03
N LYS A 598 8.05 -25.39 101.23
CA LYS A 598 7.44 -25.19 102.56
C LYS A 598 7.79 -26.32 103.54
N THR A 599 7.78 -27.57 103.08
CA THR A 599 8.13 -28.73 103.91
C THR A 599 9.60 -28.69 104.32
N VAL A 600 10.51 -28.39 103.38
CA VAL A 600 11.95 -28.27 103.64
C VAL A 600 12.24 -27.12 104.60
N LYS A 601 11.63 -25.95 104.41
CA LYS A 601 11.72 -24.83 105.38
C LYS A 601 11.20 -25.23 106.76
N GLY A 602 10.15 -26.05 106.82
CA GLY A 602 9.67 -26.65 108.07
C GLY A 602 10.71 -27.56 108.74
N PHE A 603 11.42 -28.40 107.96
CA PHE A 603 12.53 -29.21 108.48
C PHE A 603 13.72 -28.38 108.92
N ASP A 604 14.09 -27.35 108.16
CA ASP A 604 15.17 -26.41 108.50
C ASP A 604 14.91 -25.72 109.85
N GLY A 605 13.67 -25.25 110.06
CA GLY A 605 13.23 -24.72 111.35
C GLY A 605 13.30 -25.73 112.50
N ARG A 606 12.84 -26.98 112.27
CA ARG A 606 12.93 -28.05 113.26
C ARG A 606 14.38 -28.44 113.58
N ILE A 607 15.27 -28.47 112.59
CA ILE A 607 16.70 -28.73 112.79
C ILE A 607 17.32 -27.62 113.64
N THR A 608 16.99 -26.36 113.33
CA THR A 608 17.44 -25.20 114.12
C THR A 608 17.00 -25.32 115.60
N GLU A 609 15.77 -25.76 115.85
CA GLU A 609 15.29 -26.04 117.23
C GLU A 609 16.05 -27.19 117.91
N VAL A 610 16.34 -28.27 117.18
CA VAL A 610 17.14 -29.40 117.68
C VAL A 610 18.55 -28.93 118.03
N GLU A 611 19.21 -28.14 117.18
CA GLU A 611 20.53 -27.56 117.45
C GLU A 611 20.54 -26.70 118.71
N LYS A 612 19.51 -25.85 118.88
CA LYS A 612 19.34 -25.03 120.08
C LYS A 612 19.14 -25.89 121.34
N THR A 613 18.33 -26.94 121.24
CA THR A 613 18.03 -27.86 122.35
C THR A 613 19.27 -28.70 122.73
N ALA A 614 19.94 -29.31 121.76
CA ALA A 614 21.16 -30.09 121.97
C ALA A 614 22.33 -29.22 122.47
N GLY A 615 22.47 -28.01 121.93
CA GLY A 615 23.45 -27.03 122.42
C GLY A 615 23.20 -26.62 123.87
N SER A 616 21.94 -26.54 124.30
CA SER A 616 21.59 -26.28 125.71
C SER A 616 21.86 -27.49 126.61
N ALA A 617 21.58 -28.71 126.13
CA ALA A 617 21.81 -29.95 126.88
C ALA A 617 23.31 -30.28 127.11
N LEU A 618 24.21 -29.84 126.22
CA LEU A 618 25.66 -30.08 126.32
C LEU A 618 26.42 -29.05 127.18
N GLN A 619 25.77 -27.99 127.66
CA GLN A 619 26.42 -26.90 128.42
C GLN A 619 26.42 -27.10 129.96
N GLY A 620 25.97 -28.24 130.48
CA GLY A 620 25.84 -28.44 131.93
C GLY A 620 26.07 -29.86 132.43
N ILE A 621 27.30 -30.37 132.34
CA ILE A 621 27.75 -31.50 133.17
C ILE A 621 28.77 -30.97 134.18
N THR A 622 28.32 -30.82 135.43
CA THR A 622 29.18 -30.64 136.61
C THR A 622 29.12 -31.94 137.40
N VAL A 623 30.25 -32.65 137.54
CA VAL A 623 30.34 -33.87 138.35
C VAL A 623 31.28 -33.60 139.53
N GLY A 624 30.70 -33.59 140.74
CA GLY A 624 31.44 -33.64 142.01
C GLY A 624 31.78 -32.28 142.63
N THR A 625 31.03 -31.92 143.66
CA THR A 625 31.48 -31.04 144.75
C THR A 625 31.08 -31.72 146.05
N ASP A 626 32.04 -31.94 146.96
CA ASP A 626 31.76 -32.25 148.36
C ASP A 626 32.46 -31.25 149.30
N THR A 627 31.60 -30.72 150.15
CA THR A 627 31.57 -29.83 151.32
C THR A 627 32.72 -28.91 151.80
N ASN A 628 33.95 -28.89 151.30
CA ASN A 628 34.99 -28.03 151.94
C ASN A 628 35.58 -26.86 151.12
N SER A 629 34.91 -26.42 150.05
CA SER A 629 35.09 -25.09 149.39
C SER A 629 36.51 -24.48 149.36
N HIS A 630 37.55 -25.22 148.96
CA HIS A 630 38.78 -24.67 148.40
C HIS A 630 39.06 -25.38 147.07
N ASP A 631 39.23 -24.60 146.00
CA ASP A 631 39.11 -24.99 144.59
C ASP A 631 40.10 -26.08 144.14
N GLU A 632 39.60 -27.31 143.93
CA GLU A 632 40.23 -28.32 143.06
C GLU A 632 39.13 -29.07 142.28
N GLY A 633 39.03 -28.80 140.97
CA GLY A 633 38.04 -29.42 140.09
C GLY A 633 38.43 -29.33 138.62
N VAL A 634 37.99 -30.30 137.82
CA VAL A 634 38.31 -30.41 136.38
C VAL A 634 37.53 -29.38 135.58
N LYS A 635 38.20 -28.40 134.99
CA LYS A 635 37.58 -27.32 134.20
C LYS A 635 37.79 -27.54 132.70
N LEU A 636 36.76 -28.01 132.00
CA LEU A 636 36.74 -28.10 130.53
C LEU A 636 36.13 -26.81 129.96
N THR A 637 36.94 -25.98 129.32
CA THR A 637 36.45 -24.80 128.60
C THR A 637 36.65 -24.95 127.09
N LYS A 638 35.72 -24.36 126.33
CA LYS A 638 35.58 -24.42 124.86
C LYS A 638 36.82 -23.95 124.06
N LYS A 639 37.91 -23.52 124.73
CA LYS A 639 39.11 -22.94 124.10
C LYS A 639 40.38 -23.79 124.19
N GLN A 640 40.47 -24.87 125.00
CA GLN A 640 41.78 -25.48 125.28
C GLN A 640 41.94 -27.01 125.21
N ASN A 641 40.93 -27.85 124.91
CA ASN A 641 41.07 -29.31 124.64
C ASN A 641 42.12 -30.05 125.53
N ARG A 642 42.22 -29.70 126.82
CA ARG A 642 43.17 -30.29 127.77
C ARG A 642 42.46 -30.67 129.07
N LEU A 643 42.89 -31.79 129.64
CA LEU A 643 42.55 -32.25 130.98
C LEU A 643 43.75 -31.92 131.89
N ASP A 644 43.65 -30.88 132.71
CA ASP A 644 44.64 -30.59 133.75
C ASP A 644 44.21 -31.26 135.06
N ILE A 645 45.06 -32.15 135.60
CA ILE A 645 44.91 -32.75 136.93
C ILE A 645 45.97 -32.11 137.84
N VAL A 646 45.52 -31.34 138.82
CA VAL A 646 46.36 -30.74 139.86
C VAL A 646 46.41 -31.72 141.02
N GLY A 647 47.59 -32.25 141.36
CA GLY A 647 47.78 -33.07 142.55
C GLY A 647 47.96 -32.21 143.80
N ALA A 648 47.41 -32.67 144.93
CA ALA A 648 47.43 -31.96 146.20
C ALA A 648 48.85 -31.54 146.65
N THR A 649 48.98 -30.31 147.10
CA THR A 649 50.16 -29.78 147.79
C THR A 649 50.11 -30.07 149.29
N ASP A 650 51.27 -30.26 149.93
CA ASP A 650 51.34 -30.41 151.38
C ASP A 650 51.11 -29.09 152.14
N GLN A 651 51.11 -29.15 153.48
CA GLN A 651 50.87 -27.99 154.36
C GLN A 651 51.93 -26.87 154.23
N LYS A 652 52.99 -27.05 153.43
CA LYS A 652 54.02 -26.04 153.12
C LYS A 652 53.97 -25.55 151.66
N GLY A 653 53.04 -26.04 150.85
CA GLY A 653 52.83 -25.58 149.47
C GLY A 653 53.65 -26.34 148.41
N ASP A 654 54.35 -27.41 148.78
CA ASP A 654 55.17 -28.19 147.86
C ASP A 654 54.36 -29.36 147.24
N LYS A 655 54.52 -29.58 145.93
CA LYS A 655 53.79 -30.62 145.18
C LYS A 655 54.49 -31.97 145.31
N SER A 656 53.77 -33.01 145.71
CA SER A 656 54.33 -34.37 145.84
C SER A 656 54.44 -35.13 144.50
N ILE A 657 53.67 -34.70 143.50
CA ILE A 657 53.65 -35.24 142.14
C ILE A 657 53.65 -34.07 141.17
N VAL A 658 54.51 -34.12 140.15
CA VAL A 658 54.52 -33.14 139.06
C VAL A 658 53.98 -33.83 137.81
N THR A 659 52.89 -33.29 137.25
CA THR A 659 52.31 -33.75 135.98
C THR A 659 52.68 -32.78 134.85
N SER A 660 53.11 -33.32 133.72
CA SER A 660 53.32 -32.54 132.50
C SER A 660 52.73 -33.27 131.31
N VAL A 661 52.19 -32.51 130.36
CA VAL A 661 51.55 -33.04 129.15
C VAL A 661 52.41 -32.67 127.95
N SER A 662 52.89 -33.69 127.23
CA SER A 662 53.61 -33.54 125.96
C SER A 662 52.88 -34.36 124.89
N GLY A 663 52.04 -33.68 124.10
CA GLY A 663 51.15 -34.32 123.13
C GLY A 663 50.07 -35.18 123.82
N ASN A 664 49.89 -36.42 123.36
CA ASN A 664 48.85 -37.32 123.83
C ASN A 664 49.27 -38.16 125.06
N LYS A 665 50.38 -37.83 125.71
CA LYS A 665 50.86 -38.49 126.95
C LYS A 665 50.87 -37.51 128.12
N VAL A 666 50.36 -37.98 129.26
CA VAL A 666 50.50 -37.33 130.56
C VAL A 666 51.62 -38.04 131.30
N ASN A 667 52.73 -37.36 131.55
CA ASN A 667 53.81 -37.86 132.39
C ASN A 667 53.50 -37.50 133.85
N ILE A 668 53.62 -38.49 134.73
CA ILE A 668 53.44 -38.37 136.18
C ILE A 668 54.77 -38.77 136.82
N ASP A 669 55.40 -37.85 137.53
CA ASP A 669 56.67 -38.09 138.20
C ASP A 669 56.63 -37.56 139.66
N LEU A 670 57.46 -38.12 140.52
CA LEU A 670 57.66 -37.64 141.90
C LEU A 670 58.52 -36.39 141.88
N ALA A 671 58.13 -35.36 142.65
CA ALA A 671 58.92 -34.14 142.78
C ALA A 671 60.32 -34.43 143.38
N ASP A 672 61.32 -33.67 142.95
CA ASP A 672 62.74 -33.95 143.25
C ASP A 672 63.02 -34.05 144.76
N GLY A 673 62.36 -33.23 145.60
CA GLY A 673 62.48 -33.30 147.06
C GLY A 673 61.93 -34.57 147.72
N VAL A 674 61.10 -35.37 147.03
CA VAL A 674 60.62 -36.69 147.47
C VAL A 674 61.59 -37.80 147.02
N LYS A 675 62.20 -37.66 145.84
CA LYS A 675 63.27 -38.57 145.37
C LYS A 675 64.51 -38.48 146.27
N ASP A 676 64.85 -37.29 146.76
CA ASP A 676 66.01 -37.09 147.65
C ASP A 676 65.81 -37.67 149.08
N LYS A 677 64.56 -37.74 149.58
CA LYS A 677 64.24 -38.35 150.88
C LYS A 677 64.33 -39.89 150.89
N ILE A 678 64.37 -40.55 149.74
CA ILE A 678 64.41 -42.02 149.61
C ILE A 678 65.85 -42.56 149.54
N ASN A 679 66.85 -41.73 149.20
CA ASN A 679 68.25 -42.17 149.01
C ASN A 679 69.19 -42.06 150.24
N ASN A 680 68.73 -41.66 151.44
CA ASN A 680 69.63 -41.31 152.56
C ASN A 680 69.36 -41.99 153.94
N ALA A 681 68.91 -43.26 154.00
CA ALA A 681 68.70 -43.95 155.31
C ALA A 681 69.11 -45.44 155.37
N ALA A 682 70.03 -45.91 154.51
CA ALA A 682 70.53 -47.29 154.52
C ALA A 682 72.06 -47.45 154.59
N THR A 683 72.81 -46.55 155.25
CA THR A 683 74.26 -46.80 155.54
C THR A 683 74.74 -46.31 156.91
N LYS A 684 75.72 -47.06 157.43
CA LYS A 684 76.26 -47.14 158.80
C LYS A 684 77.08 -45.89 159.24
N ASN A 685 76.46 -44.85 159.80
CA ASN A 685 77.19 -43.94 160.68
C ASN A 685 76.34 -43.48 161.88
N MET A 686 76.94 -43.53 163.09
CA MET A 686 76.28 -43.28 164.38
C MET A 686 76.17 -41.79 164.73
N ASP A 687 76.00 -40.94 163.73
CA ASP A 687 75.99 -39.48 163.89
C ASP A 687 74.64 -38.97 164.44
N ASN A 688 73.63 -39.84 164.45
CA ASN A 688 72.24 -39.49 164.79
C ASN A 688 71.82 -39.92 166.22
N LEU A 689 72.77 -40.37 167.05
CA LEU A 689 72.56 -40.63 168.48
C LEU A 689 73.21 -39.51 169.31
N SER A 690 72.47 -38.97 170.28
CA SER A 690 73.00 -38.02 171.26
C SER A 690 74.13 -38.65 172.10
N ASP A 691 74.97 -37.85 172.75
CA ASP A 691 76.06 -38.35 173.60
C ASP A 691 75.55 -39.31 174.71
N THR A 692 74.33 -39.10 175.19
CA THR A 692 73.60 -40.01 176.11
C THR A 692 73.18 -41.33 175.42
N GLY A 693 72.80 -41.30 174.14
CA GLY A 693 72.48 -42.48 173.33
C GLY A 693 73.71 -43.32 172.96
N LYS A 694 74.87 -42.68 172.77
CA LYS A 694 76.16 -43.35 172.56
C LYS A 694 76.70 -44.02 173.84
N ALA A 695 76.33 -43.52 175.03
CA ALA A 695 76.65 -44.14 176.32
C ALA A 695 75.77 -45.37 176.63
N ASN A 696 74.48 -45.36 176.28
CA ASN A 696 73.54 -46.44 176.60
C ASN A 696 73.71 -47.72 175.75
N VAL A 697 74.37 -47.62 174.59
CA VAL A 697 74.66 -48.79 173.71
C VAL A 697 76.01 -49.46 174.06
N ARG A 698 76.89 -48.77 174.81
CA ARG A 698 78.16 -49.34 175.34
C ARG A 698 78.00 -50.03 176.72
N GLY A 699 76.85 -49.89 177.39
CA GLY A 699 76.49 -50.52 178.69
C GLY A 699 75.91 -51.94 178.58
N LEU A 700 76.47 -52.73 177.67
CA LEU A 700 76.06 -54.07 177.24
C LEU A 700 76.21 -55.12 178.38
N VAL A 701 75.09 -55.71 178.83
CA VAL A 701 74.94 -56.93 179.68
C VAL A 701 75.90 -57.03 180.88
N SER A 702 75.42 -56.68 182.07
CA SER A 702 75.98 -57.11 183.36
C SER A 702 75.03 -58.11 184.03
N ALA A 703 75.48 -59.36 184.18
CA ALA A 703 75.00 -60.23 185.24
C ALA A 703 75.78 -59.84 186.51
N VAL A 704 75.14 -59.14 187.45
CA VAL A 704 75.72 -58.85 188.76
C VAL A 704 75.22 -59.89 189.73
N GLY A 705 76.12 -60.78 190.15
CA GLY A 705 75.94 -61.64 191.31
C GLY A 705 76.42 -60.93 192.57
N ASP A 706 75.62 -61.00 193.62
CA ASP A 706 75.91 -60.64 195.00
C ASP A 706 74.96 -61.50 195.86
N ASN A 707 75.26 -62.09 197.01
CA ASN A 707 76.44 -62.08 197.87
C ASN A 707 76.94 -63.54 198.12
N ALA A 708 76.60 -64.47 197.20
CA ALA A 708 76.86 -65.91 197.34
C ALA A 708 77.26 -66.65 196.04
N VAL A 709 77.32 -65.97 194.88
CA VAL A 709 77.72 -66.52 193.56
C VAL A 709 78.59 -65.50 192.80
N VAL A 710 79.74 -65.96 192.27
CA VAL A 710 80.66 -65.24 191.38
C VAL A 710 80.41 -65.68 189.92
N VAL A 711 80.41 -64.73 188.99
CA VAL A 711 80.39 -64.96 187.54
C VAL A 711 81.59 -64.25 186.90
N ASP A 712 82.40 -64.98 186.13
CA ASP A 712 83.53 -64.45 185.36
C ASP A 712 83.23 -64.53 183.85
N THR A 713 83.63 -63.50 183.09
CA THR A 713 83.26 -63.35 181.65
C THR A 713 84.47 -63.03 180.79
N ASP A 714 84.66 -63.81 179.71
CA ASP A 714 85.74 -63.64 178.74
C ASP A 714 85.18 -63.54 177.30
N VAL A 715 85.78 -62.69 176.44
CA VAL A 715 85.28 -62.36 175.08
C VAL A 715 86.43 -62.23 174.09
N ASN A 716 86.32 -62.89 172.92
CA ASN A 716 87.36 -62.90 171.87
C ASN A 716 87.07 -61.92 170.71
N ASP A 717 88.06 -61.71 169.82
CA ASP A 717 88.05 -60.74 168.71
C ASP A 717 86.99 -60.99 167.61
N ALA A 718 86.23 -62.09 167.69
CA ALA A 718 85.10 -62.38 166.80
C ALA A 718 83.72 -62.07 167.45
N GLY A 719 83.69 -61.55 168.68
CA GLY A 719 82.48 -60.98 169.29
C GLY A 719 81.51 -61.97 169.95
N VAL A 720 81.96 -63.18 170.30
CA VAL A 720 81.16 -64.16 171.07
C VAL A 720 81.61 -64.17 172.55
N LYS A 721 80.68 -64.08 173.50
CA LYS A 721 80.94 -64.08 174.98
C LYS A 721 80.60 -65.43 175.63
N THR A 722 81.43 -65.89 176.57
CA THR A 722 81.18 -67.11 177.40
C THR A 722 81.21 -66.77 178.90
N PHE A 723 80.35 -67.41 179.72
CA PHE A 723 80.23 -67.13 181.17
C PHE A 723 80.54 -68.38 182.02
N THR A 724 81.36 -68.23 183.07
CA THR A 724 81.69 -69.31 184.04
C THR A 724 81.22 -68.91 185.46
N VAL A 725 80.60 -69.84 186.20
CA VAL A 725 79.89 -69.55 187.47
C VAL A 725 80.47 -70.36 188.64
N GLY A 726 80.76 -69.71 189.78
CA GLY A 726 81.27 -70.33 191.03
C GLY A 726 80.67 -69.72 192.30
N LEU A 727 80.85 -70.36 193.46
CA LEU A 727 80.39 -69.87 194.78
C LEU A 727 81.48 -69.04 195.49
N THR A 728 81.09 -68.04 196.28
CA THR A 728 82.02 -67.22 197.10
C THR A 728 82.65 -68.03 198.23
N GLU A 729 83.81 -67.61 198.73
CA GLU A 729 84.50 -68.27 199.85
C GLU A 729 83.62 -68.44 201.11
N ASP A 730 82.60 -67.59 201.32
CA ASP A 730 81.61 -67.70 202.41
C ASP A 730 80.60 -68.86 202.21
N ALA A 731 80.29 -69.17 200.96
CA ALA A 731 79.53 -70.36 200.56
C ALA A 731 80.42 -71.62 200.46
N GLN A 732 81.75 -71.49 200.40
CA GLN A 732 82.70 -72.61 200.43
C GLN A 732 83.23 -72.94 201.81
N LYS A 733 83.20 -71.97 202.70
CA LYS A 733 83.83 -72.11 203.99
C LYS A 733 82.82 -72.61 204.93
N MET A 734 83.18 -73.73 205.51
CA MET A 734 82.75 -74.06 206.83
C MET A 734 81.26 -73.67 207.06
N LEU A 735 80.38 -74.09 206.12
CA LEU A 735 80.77 -74.94 204.93
C LEU A 735 81.52 -76.22 205.39
N THR A 736 81.27 -76.59 206.65
CA THR A 736 81.87 -77.60 207.53
C THR A 736 81.39 -77.27 208.93
N ARG A 737 80.75 -78.29 209.50
CA ARG A 737 80.63 -78.50 210.95
C ARG A 737 79.92 -77.30 211.61
N HIS A 738 79.54 -77.30 212.87
CA HIS A 738 80.31 -76.55 213.86
C HIS A 738 80.90 -75.21 213.33
N VAL A 739 80.14 -74.30 212.70
CA VAL A 739 78.95 -73.58 213.24
C VAL A 739 77.51 -74.01 212.81
N GLY A 740 77.28 -75.11 212.10
CA GLY A 740 76.00 -75.86 212.14
C GLY A 740 74.86 -75.43 211.20
N TRP A 741 75.08 -75.37 209.89
CA TRP A 741 74.02 -75.35 208.87
C TRP A 741 74.28 -76.39 207.74
N ARG A 742 73.21 -77.07 207.32
CA ARG A 742 73.09 -78.11 206.26
C ARG A 742 71.73 -77.87 205.57
N PRO A 743 71.51 -78.15 204.26
CA PRO A 743 71.91 -79.36 203.49
C PRO A 743 72.45 -79.07 202.06
N LYS A 744 73.29 -79.91 201.43
CA LYS A 744 73.04 -81.17 200.67
C LYS A 744 72.08 -81.08 199.45
N ILE A 745 72.71 -81.17 198.27
CA ILE A 745 72.43 -82.14 197.18
C ILE A 745 71.42 -81.78 196.07
N MET A 746 71.90 -82.08 194.84
CA MET A 746 71.24 -82.37 193.56
C MET A 746 70.53 -81.20 192.86
N LEU A 747 70.98 -80.82 191.66
CA LEU A 747 70.77 -81.54 190.41
C LEU A 747 69.27 -81.74 190.13
N ARG A 748 68.69 -80.83 189.34
CA ARG A 748 67.91 -81.18 188.15
C ARG A 748 67.43 -79.92 187.44
N GLN A 749 67.81 -79.87 186.17
CA GLN A 749 67.01 -79.32 185.08
C GLN A 749 65.53 -79.69 185.24
N VAL A 750 64.71 -78.66 185.41
CA VAL A 750 63.26 -78.62 185.15
C VAL A 750 63.06 -77.17 184.71
N LYS A 751 63.00 -76.83 183.42
CA LYS A 751 61.87 -77.08 182.50
C LYS A 751 60.52 -76.86 183.17
N MET A 752 60.28 -75.60 183.48
CA MET A 752 58.96 -75.02 183.48
C MET A 752 59.12 -73.67 182.80
N ASN A 753 58.17 -73.35 181.92
CA ASN A 753 57.35 -72.16 182.08
C ASN A 753 58.12 -70.86 182.29
N HIS A 754 59.24 -70.75 181.62
CA HIS A 754 60.23 -69.72 181.83
C HIS A 754 60.56 -69.29 180.42
N LEU A 755 59.70 -68.37 180.00
CA LEU A 755 59.43 -68.01 178.61
C LEU A 755 59.97 -66.61 178.30
N ARG A 756 60.75 -66.11 179.25
CA ARG A 756 61.60 -64.93 179.20
C ARG A 756 62.89 -65.34 179.87
#